data_AF-A0A4U0EPG9-F1
#
_entry.id   AF-A0A4U0EPG9-F1
#
_cell.length_a   1.000
_cell.length_b   1.000
_cell.length_c   1.000
_cell.angle_alpha   90.00
_cell.angle_beta   90.00
_cell.angle_gamma   90.00
#
_symmetry.space_group_name_H-M   'P 1'
#
loop_
_entity.id
_entity.type
_entity.pdbx_description
1 polymer ?
#
loop_
_entity_poly.entity_id
_entity_poly.type
_entity_poly.pdbx_seq_one_letter_code
_entity_poly.pdbx_strand_id
1 'polypeptide(L)'
;MTLGEFIKKIRLNSALSQELFAKEFEVSFTTINRWENDKSKPRKKQIEQLKKLSSNHDKKLLDKILHEEKPTAYALFAGGGGFHLGMEKYFDILVANDIEPTAEKTHKRNWPNLPFLLEDIRKVESKKLLQLANNKKPDVIFGGPPCQGFSTLGTKMSADPRNVLFNHYVRLVSELNPKAFVFENVKALTTMYKGQFRDNIIKEFSNLGYKVYEKILNTADYGVPQFRERVFIFGTKNDQPFKFPTITHGNEKKLTPYNTVGKAINDLVKKGTNFCENHLALNHSDKVVERYKYIPEGGRLPAPEELPKEIRRKNFGNTYKRLDRKKPSLTMVPGNNAFPVHPTLNRSLTPREAARIQTFPDTHKFVGDRRRQCILVGNAVPPLMAELIGKEVINHLNGDTKLEEADKQVLLIQESKEDKFNDKIIPYKKLKKLKAKDGFIDLFCGAGGFTIGFSKSGWKPLLSADFNKSVAETHKENFPFIPFVSSDLALEESKKLILDKFENEDIGLIVGGPPCQGFSMFGKRRFVNTKGYNPHSDPRNALVYSFLDIVNKIRPRWFLMENVSGLANLDKGLFLKSLIEEFKNIGYDNTEFKILNAADYGVPQKRKRLVIIGNRTGHIIPWPKKKYFETPKDWQNKYRTVGEVITDLAKESSYEKQTCHVPMKHKPLLVERYKHIEEGKKLNVDKLPEHLQKGYRTDKVKNYSHVFKRLHRNQASTTMVPGHNAFPIHPWLNRALTVREAARIQTFPDEIEFMGSRQNQCIQVGNAFPPLLAEILGECIKKAEKNNWFPGEVPKSAWYAQLEKPENVELELNFEKV
;
A
#
# COMPACT_ATOMS: atom_id res chain seq x y z
N MET A 1 33.60 42.63 -3.36
CA MET A 1 34.73 42.21 -4.18
C MET A 1 34.33 40.94 -4.92
N THR A 2 34.14 41.04 -6.22
CA THR A 2 33.87 39.88 -7.09
C THR A 2 35.13 39.02 -7.23
N LEU A 3 35.01 37.83 -7.84
CA LEU A 3 36.17 36.99 -8.11
C LEU A 3 37.12 37.66 -9.11
N GLY A 4 36.60 38.33 -10.13
CA GLY A 4 37.39 39.11 -11.09
C GLY A 4 38.13 40.27 -10.46
N GLU A 5 37.46 41.05 -9.59
CA GLU A 5 38.11 42.11 -8.82
C GLU A 5 39.21 41.57 -7.90
N PHE A 6 38.98 40.40 -7.28
CA PHE A 6 39.98 39.75 -6.44
C PHE A 6 41.19 39.27 -7.26
N ILE A 7 40.98 38.65 -8.42
CA ILE A 7 42.05 38.19 -9.31
C ILE A 7 42.88 39.38 -9.81
N LYS A 8 42.21 40.48 -10.20
CA LYS A 8 42.87 41.73 -10.61
C LYS A 8 43.68 42.32 -9.46
N LYS A 9 43.14 42.31 -8.24
CA LYS A 9 43.84 42.74 -7.02
C LYS A 9 45.10 41.89 -6.77
N ILE A 10 45.00 40.56 -6.85
CA ILE A 10 46.17 39.67 -6.67
C ILE A 10 47.23 39.94 -7.73
N ARG A 11 46.84 40.06 -9.02
CA ARG A 11 47.79 40.36 -10.09
C ARG A 11 48.51 41.68 -9.87
N LEU A 12 47.78 42.75 -9.53
CA LEU A 12 48.35 44.07 -9.27
C LEU A 12 49.28 44.05 -8.05
N ASN A 13 48.89 43.35 -6.98
CA ASN A 13 49.71 43.20 -5.77
C ASN A 13 50.99 42.38 -6.02
N SER A 14 50.97 41.46 -6.98
CA SER A 14 52.15 40.71 -7.41
C SER A 14 53.01 41.45 -8.44
N ALA A 15 52.66 42.70 -8.82
CA ALA A 15 53.34 43.49 -9.84
C ALA A 15 53.50 42.81 -11.21
N LEU A 16 52.57 41.90 -11.56
CA LEU A 16 52.63 41.14 -12.82
C LEU A 16 51.79 41.82 -13.90
N SER A 17 52.33 41.90 -15.13
CA SER A 17 51.52 42.20 -16.32
C SER A 17 50.50 41.07 -16.54
N GLN A 18 49.40 41.35 -17.25
CA GLN A 18 48.42 40.31 -17.56
C GLN A 18 49.04 39.15 -18.37
N GLU A 19 50.05 39.42 -19.20
CA GLU A 19 50.78 38.41 -20.00
C GLU A 19 51.66 37.52 -19.11
N LEU A 20 52.38 38.11 -18.15
CA LEU A 20 53.18 37.35 -17.20
C LEU A 20 52.31 36.56 -16.23
N PHE A 21 51.19 37.15 -15.78
CA PHE A 21 50.19 36.46 -14.97
C PHE A 21 49.59 35.27 -15.74
N ALA A 22 49.26 35.42 -17.03
CA ALA A 22 48.75 34.34 -17.86
C ALA A 22 49.72 33.15 -17.97
N LYS A 23 51.04 33.43 -18.09
CA LYS A 23 52.08 32.39 -18.09
C LYS A 23 52.11 31.58 -16.79
N GLU A 24 51.98 32.22 -15.63
CA GLU A 24 52.00 31.52 -14.33
C GLU A 24 50.83 30.55 -14.13
N PHE A 25 49.69 30.83 -14.75
CA PHE A 25 48.50 29.99 -14.69
C PHE A 25 48.38 29.01 -15.86
N GLU A 26 49.37 28.96 -16.77
CA GLU A 26 49.38 28.15 -18.00
C GLU A 26 48.14 28.41 -18.88
N VAL A 27 47.71 29.67 -19.01
CA VAL A 27 46.52 30.07 -19.78
C VAL A 27 46.83 31.23 -20.74
N SER A 28 45.88 31.53 -21.65
CA SER A 28 46.00 32.68 -22.56
C SER A 28 45.75 34.02 -21.85
N PHE A 29 46.31 35.10 -22.39
CA PHE A 29 45.99 36.47 -21.98
C PHE A 29 44.47 36.74 -21.98
N THR A 30 43.78 36.28 -23.03
CA THR A 30 42.32 36.42 -23.18
C THR A 30 41.59 35.72 -22.03
N THR A 31 42.10 34.59 -21.53
CA THR A 31 41.53 33.88 -20.38
C THR A 31 41.65 34.71 -19.10
N ILE A 32 42.81 35.31 -18.83
CA ILE A 32 43.00 36.20 -17.67
C ILE A 32 42.10 37.43 -17.78
N ASN A 33 42.02 38.07 -18.95
CA ASN A 33 41.15 39.21 -19.16
C ASN A 33 39.66 38.85 -18.93
N ARG A 34 39.25 37.64 -19.33
CA ARG A 34 37.89 37.14 -19.03
C ARG A 34 37.70 36.85 -17.54
N TRP A 35 38.72 36.41 -16.80
CA TRP A 35 38.62 36.23 -15.35
C TRP A 35 38.49 37.56 -14.62
N GLU A 36 39.33 38.56 -14.93
CA GLU A 36 39.29 39.88 -14.27
C GLU A 36 37.99 40.66 -14.52
N ASN A 37 37.28 40.33 -15.61
CA ASN A 37 35.97 40.90 -15.94
C ASN A 37 34.80 39.95 -15.61
N ASP A 38 35.01 38.92 -14.79
CA ASP A 38 33.99 37.96 -14.35
C ASP A 38 33.24 37.23 -15.50
N LYS A 39 33.83 37.15 -16.71
CA LYS A 39 33.28 36.46 -17.90
C LYS A 39 33.59 34.96 -17.95
N SER A 40 34.41 34.46 -17.03
CA SER A 40 34.71 33.03 -16.83
C SER A 40 35.44 32.84 -15.50
N LYS A 41 35.43 31.61 -14.95
CA LYS A 41 36.06 31.30 -13.66
C LYS A 41 37.36 30.47 -13.83
N PRO A 42 38.38 30.61 -12.96
CA PRO A 42 39.54 29.73 -12.93
C PRO A 42 39.14 28.30 -12.51
N ARG A 43 39.84 27.26 -13.01
CA ARG A 43 39.59 25.88 -12.55
C ARG A 43 40.30 25.62 -11.22
N LYS A 44 40.01 24.49 -10.58
CA LYS A 44 40.56 24.12 -9.26
C LYS A 44 42.09 24.22 -9.16
N LYS A 45 42.83 23.76 -10.18
CA LYS A 45 44.30 23.89 -10.25
C LYS A 45 44.75 25.36 -10.19
N GLN A 46 44.08 26.24 -10.95
CA GLN A 46 44.40 27.67 -10.95
C GLN A 46 43.92 28.38 -9.68
N ILE A 47 42.85 27.92 -9.04
CA ILE A 47 42.45 28.40 -7.71
C ILE A 47 43.53 28.07 -6.67
N GLU A 48 44.13 26.89 -6.71
CA GLU A 48 45.24 26.53 -5.82
C GLU A 48 46.50 27.37 -6.09
N GLN A 49 46.81 27.67 -7.36
CA GLN A 49 47.88 28.60 -7.73
C GLN A 49 47.58 30.04 -7.23
N LEU A 50 46.34 30.52 -7.34
CA LEU A 50 45.92 31.83 -6.80
C LEU A 50 46.10 31.88 -5.28
N LYS A 51 45.76 30.79 -4.57
CA LYS A 51 46.00 30.66 -3.13
C LYS A 51 47.48 30.74 -2.79
N LYS A 52 48.38 30.18 -3.61
CA LYS A 52 49.83 30.26 -3.39
C LYS A 52 50.34 31.69 -3.51
N LEU A 53 49.79 32.49 -4.43
CA LEU A 53 50.15 33.90 -4.63
C LEU A 53 49.46 34.87 -3.65
N SER A 54 48.53 34.38 -2.83
CA SER A 54 47.72 35.20 -1.91
C SER A 54 48.27 35.21 -0.48
N SER A 55 48.14 36.35 0.21
CA SER A 55 48.39 36.47 1.66
C SER A 55 47.42 35.58 2.47
N ASN A 56 47.70 35.31 3.76
CA ASN A 56 46.76 34.53 4.60
C ASN A 56 45.39 35.21 4.76
N HIS A 57 45.34 36.55 4.75
CA HIS A 57 44.10 37.31 4.74
C HIS A 57 43.36 37.13 3.41
N ASP A 58 44.07 37.27 2.28
CA ASP A 58 43.50 37.11 0.95
C ASP A 58 43.09 35.66 0.65
N LYS A 59 43.74 34.65 1.24
CA LYS A 59 43.30 33.24 1.18
C LYS A 59 41.94 33.05 1.84
N LYS A 60 41.74 33.62 3.04
CA LYS A 60 40.42 33.57 3.72
C LYS A 60 39.36 34.34 2.93
N LEU A 61 39.74 35.47 2.34
CA LEU A 61 38.85 36.26 1.49
C LEU A 61 38.50 35.51 0.20
N LEU A 62 39.48 34.88 -0.46
CA LEU A 62 39.30 34.04 -1.63
C LEU A 62 38.41 32.84 -1.29
N ASP A 63 38.64 32.18 -0.16
CA ASP A 63 37.77 31.10 0.32
C ASP A 63 36.34 31.58 0.54
N LYS A 64 36.15 32.82 1.03
CA LYS A 64 34.82 33.44 1.17
C LYS A 64 34.19 33.84 -0.17
N ILE A 65 34.99 34.31 -1.14
CA ILE A 65 34.55 34.69 -2.49
C ILE A 65 34.24 33.45 -3.34
N LEU A 66 35.02 32.38 -3.16
CA LEU A 66 34.82 31.06 -3.79
C LEU A 66 33.79 30.22 -3.05
N HIS A 67 33.38 30.62 -1.85
CA HIS A 67 32.25 29.99 -1.20
C HIS A 67 31.01 30.34 -2.00
N GLU A 68 30.69 29.49 -2.97
CA GLU A 68 29.37 29.46 -3.55
C GLU A 68 28.44 29.14 -2.38
N GLU A 69 27.54 30.08 -2.04
CA GLU A 69 26.50 29.80 -1.07
C GLU A 69 25.74 28.58 -1.58
N LYS A 70 25.81 27.49 -0.82
CA LYS A 70 25.09 26.27 -1.18
C LYS A 70 23.61 26.63 -1.25
N PRO A 71 22.88 26.17 -2.29
CA PRO A 71 21.43 26.32 -2.30
C PRO A 71 20.83 25.70 -1.05
N THR A 72 19.77 26.33 -0.56
CA THR A 72 19.14 25.97 0.70
C THR A 72 18.16 24.81 0.50
N ALA A 73 18.00 23.96 1.51
CA ALA A 73 17.05 22.86 1.42
C ALA A 73 16.34 22.52 2.74
N TYR A 74 15.12 22.00 2.63
CA TYR A 74 14.34 21.49 3.76
C TYR A 74 14.19 19.97 3.65
N ALA A 75 14.41 19.28 4.77
CA ALA A 75 14.28 17.83 4.88
C ALA A 75 12.95 17.45 5.55
N LEU A 76 11.97 16.96 4.79
CA LEU A 76 10.72 16.45 5.33
C LEU A 76 10.80 14.93 5.51
N PHE A 77 10.13 14.38 6.52
CA PHE A 77 10.20 12.94 6.86
C PHE A 77 11.65 12.47 7.06
N ALA A 78 12.41 13.20 7.87
CA ALA A 78 13.86 13.08 7.99
C ALA A 78 14.34 11.68 8.44
N GLY A 79 13.54 10.96 9.22
CA GLY A 79 13.82 9.60 9.66
C GLY A 79 15.21 9.43 10.28
N GLY A 80 15.96 8.42 9.83
CA GLY A 80 17.32 8.13 10.28
C GLY A 80 18.40 9.07 9.74
N GLY A 81 18.05 10.05 8.89
CA GLY A 81 18.97 11.03 8.34
C GLY A 81 19.78 10.56 7.11
N GLY A 82 19.47 9.41 6.53
CA GLY A 82 20.24 8.92 5.37
C GLY A 82 20.12 9.80 4.12
N PHE A 83 18.90 10.27 3.83
CA PHE A 83 18.68 11.22 2.74
C PHE A 83 19.35 12.57 3.05
N HIS A 84 19.28 13.01 4.31
CA HIS A 84 19.93 14.24 4.78
C HIS A 84 21.45 14.22 4.56
N LEU A 85 22.15 13.16 5.00
CA LEU A 85 23.61 13.01 4.86
C LEU A 85 24.09 13.10 3.41
N GLY A 86 23.30 12.62 2.46
CA GLY A 86 23.64 12.73 1.04
C GLY A 86 23.41 14.14 0.49
N MET A 87 22.28 14.75 0.84
CA MET A 87 21.91 16.08 0.33
C MET A 87 22.79 17.20 0.92
N GLU A 88 23.20 17.12 2.19
CA GLU A 88 24.04 18.15 2.84
C GLU A 88 25.42 18.36 2.17
N LYS A 89 25.87 17.38 1.35
CA LYS A 89 27.09 17.53 0.54
C LYS A 89 26.99 18.73 -0.40
N TYR A 90 25.80 18.99 -0.95
CA TYR A 90 25.57 20.00 -1.98
C TYR A 90 24.63 21.13 -1.55
N PHE A 91 23.81 20.91 -0.52
CA PHE A 91 22.80 21.87 -0.06
C PHE A 91 23.05 22.30 1.39
N ASP A 92 22.69 23.54 1.73
CA ASP A 92 22.61 24.00 3.11
C ASP A 92 21.24 23.62 3.69
N ILE A 93 21.20 22.63 4.58
CA ILE A 93 19.93 22.12 5.12
C ILE A 93 19.50 23.00 6.29
N LEU A 94 18.39 23.73 6.12
CA LEU A 94 17.98 24.75 7.10
C LEU A 94 17.05 24.21 8.19
N VAL A 95 16.22 23.22 7.86
CA VAL A 95 15.28 22.61 8.82
C VAL A 95 14.99 21.17 8.43
N ALA A 96 14.82 20.31 9.43
CA ALA A 96 14.34 18.95 9.28
C ALA A 96 13.01 18.75 10.02
N ASN A 97 12.13 17.89 9.51
CA ASN A 97 10.87 17.53 10.15
C ASN A 97 10.67 16.01 10.16
N ASP A 98 10.14 15.50 11.28
CA ASP A 98 9.58 14.15 11.39
C ASP A 98 8.56 14.13 12.54
N ILE A 99 7.68 13.13 12.55
CA ILE A 99 6.72 12.92 13.65
C ILE A 99 7.35 12.13 14.80
N GLU A 100 8.42 11.38 14.55
CA GLU A 100 8.98 10.44 15.51
C GLU A 100 10.01 11.11 16.44
N PRO A 101 9.80 11.09 17.78
CA PRO A 101 10.75 11.68 18.74
C PRO A 101 12.16 11.09 18.66
N THR A 102 12.28 9.82 18.23
CA THR A 102 13.58 9.18 18.06
C THR A 102 14.34 9.68 16.83
N ALA A 103 13.62 10.11 15.78
CA ALA A 103 14.23 10.78 14.63
C ALA A 103 14.80 12.14 15.04
N GLU A 104 14.06 12.94 15.82
CA GLU A 104 14.56 14.21 16.38
C GLU A 104 15.84 14.01 17.20
N LYS A 105 15.83 13.06 18.15
CA LYS A 105 17.02 12.79 18.99
C LYS A 105 18.22 12.34 18.16
N THR A 106 17.97 11.50 17.15
CA THR A 106 19.00 11.07 16.19
C THR A 106 19.53 12.26 15.40
N HIS A 107 18.64 13.15 14.95
CA HIS A 107 19.01 14.32 14.17
C HIS A 107 19.84 15.30 15.01
N LYS A 108 19.37 15.70 16.19
CA LYS A 108 20.12 16.55 17.16
C LYS A 108 21.47 15.98 17.56
N ARG A 109 21.64 14.66 17.55
CA ARG A 109 22.92 14.00 17.88
C ARG A 109 23.95 14.14 16.76
N ASN A 110 23.52 14.15 15.50
CA ASN A 110 24.40 14.24 14.33
C ASN A 110 24.52 15.69 13.80
N TRP A 111 23.48 16.51 14.00
CA TRP A 111 23.37 17.90 13.57
C TRP A 111 22.84 18.77 14.71
N PRO A 112 23.66 19.04 15.75
CA PRO A 112 23.19 19.71 16.97
C PRO A 112 22.69 21.15 16.75
N ASN A 113 23.19 21.82 15.71
CA ASN A 113 22.84 23.21 15.42
C ASN A 113 21.71 23.35 14.39
N LEU A 114 21.21 22.23 13.84
CA LEU A 114 20.19 22.27 12.79
C LEU A 114 18.78 22.22 13.41
N PRO A 115 17.90 23.19 13.12
CA PRO A 115 16.53 23.18 13.59
C PRO A 115 15.76 21.91 13.21
N PHE A 116 15.12 21.28 14.19
CA PHE A 116 14.27 20.11 13.99
C PHE A 116 12.85 20.38 14.46
N LEU A 117 11.87 20.21 13.57
CA LEU A 117 10.45 20.30 13.87
C LEU A 117 9.88 18.90 14.14
N LEU A 118 9.72 18.55 15.41
CA LEU A 118 9.02 17.33 15.82
C LEU A 118 7.51 17.52 15.75
N GLU A 119 6.91 17.23 14.60
CA GLU A 119 5.48 17.47 14.37
C GLU A 119 4.96 16.60 13.22
N ASP A 120 3.70 16.20 13.34
CA ASP A 120 2.97 15.52 12.27
C ASP A 120 2.81 16.46 11.07
N ILE A 121 3.24 16.02 9.89
CA ILE A 121 3.17 16.79 8.64
C ILE A 121 1.77 17.35 8.32
N ARG A 122 0.71 16.70 8.83
CA ARG A 122 -0.69 17.16 8.69
C ARG A 122 -0.95 18.49 9.41
N LYS A 123 -0.17 18.76 10.46
CA LYS A 123 -0.25 19.95 11.32
C LYS A 123 0.89 20.95 11.08
N VAL A 124 1.93 20.55 10.35
CA VAL A 124 3.07 21.44 10.06
C VAL A 124 2.61 22.63 9.22
N GLU A 125 2.82 23.84 9.69
CA GLU A 125 2.57 25.06 8.93
C GLU A 125 3.86 25.55 8.25
N SER A 126 3.80 25.98 6.99
CA SER A 126 4.95 26.56 6.28
C SER A 126 5.58 27.74 7.02
N LYS A 127 4.77 28.57 7.69
CA LYS A 127 5.23 29.69 8.52
C LYS A 127 6.17 29.23 9.65
N LYS A 128 5.87 28.10 10.29
CA LYS A 128 6.71 27.54 11.37
C LYS A 128 8.04 27.04 10.84
N LEU A 129 8.04 26.38 9.68
CA LEU A 129 9.28 25.97 8.99
C LEU A 129 10.13 27.19 8.61
N LEU A 130 9.51 28.25 8.08
CA LEU A 130 10.20 29.51 7.75
C LEU A 130 10.81 30.17 8.99
N GLN A 131 10.06 30.26 10.09
CA GLN A 131 10.58 30.81 11.34
C GLN A 131 11.83 30.06 11.82
N LEU A 132 11.79 28.72 11.80
CA LEU A 132 12.96 27.90 12.16
C LEU A 132 14.14 28.09 11.20
N ALA A 133 13.88 28.38 9.93
CA ALA A 133 14.88 28.65 8.91
C ALA A 133 15.27 30.14 8.80
N ASN A 134 15.01 30.95 9.84
CA ASN A 134 15.28 32.40 9.83
C ASN A 134 14.64 33.15 8.64
N ASN A 135 13.40 32.78 8.31
CA ASN A 135 12.60 33.26 7.19
C ASN A 135 13.21 33.04 5.79
N LYS A 136 14.26 32.21 5.66
CA LYS A 136 14.79 31.81 4.35
C LYS A 136 13.93 30.70 3.74
N LYS A 137 13.48 30.88 2.50
CA LYS A 137 12.77 29.83 1.75
C LYS A 137 13.76 28.78 1.22
N PRO A 138 13.37 27.50 1.10
CA PRO A 138 14.22 26.48 0.51
C PRO A 138 14.31 26.62 -1.01
N ASP A 139 15.49 26.45 -1.58
CA ASP A 139 15.66 26.17 -3.01
C ASP A 139 15.18 24.75 -3.36
N VAL A 140 15.37 23.80 -2.44
CA VAL A 140 14.96 22.39 -2.62
C VAL A 140 14.21 21.85 -1.41
N ILE A 141 13.10 21.13 -1.64
CA ILE A 141 12.45 20.31 -0.61
C ILE A 141 12.67 18.84 -0.94
N PHE A 142 13.13 18.04 0.01
CA PHE A 142 13.26 16.60 -0.19
C PHE A 142 12.67 15.79 0.97
N GLY A 143 12.20 14.58 0.66
CA GLY A 143 11.68 13.67 1.67
C GLY A 143 11.05 12.41 1.09
N GLY A 144 10.77 11.44 1.97
CA GLY A 144 10.12 10.18 1.63
C GLY A 144 8.89 9.92 2.49
N PRO A 145 7.69 10.40 2.10
CA PRO A 145 6.48 10.18 2.89
C PRO A 145 6.18 8.69 3.06
N PRO A 146 5.82 8.22 4.28
CA PRO A 146 5.75 6.80 4.57
C PRO A 146 4.59 6.13 3.82
N CYS A 147 4.91 4.99 3.22
CA CYS A 147 4.02 4.17 2.41
C CYS A 147 3.69 2.85 3.18
N GLN A 148 3.35 2.94 4.47
CA GLN A 148 3.28 1.76 5.36
C GLN A 148 2.00 0.91 5.24
N GLY A 149 0.94 1.41 4.58
CA GLY A 149 -0.22 0.61 4.18
C GLY A 149 0.08 -0.42 3.08
N PHE A 150 1.33 -0.42 2.57
CA PHE A 150 1.67 -0.95 1.25
C PHE A 150 2.85 -1.94 1.24
N SER A 151 3.28 -2.46 2.41
CA SER A 151 4.37 -3.44 2.46
C SER A 151 3.89 -4.88 2.19
N THR A 152 4.69 -5.66 1.46
CA THR A 152 4.47 -7.10 1.20
C THR A 152 4.53 -8.00 2.45
N LEU A 153 4.97 -7.45 3.60
CA LEU A 153 5.20 -8.19 4.85
C LEU A 153 4.27 -7.77 6.00
N GLY A 154 3.42 -6.77 5.81
CA GLY A 154 2.36 -6.38 6.75
C GLY A 154 0.99 -6.92 6.33
N THR A 155 0.09 -7.10 7.29
CA THR A 155 -1.35 -7.21 7.00
C THR A 155 -1.75 -5.98 6.19
N LYS A 156 -2.14 -6.17 4.92
CA LYS A 156 -2.71 -5.14 4.06
C LYS A 156 -3.99 -4.62 4.72
N MET A 157 -3.84 -3.64 5.60
CA MET A 157 -4.94 -2.85 6.11
C MET A 157 -5.05 -1.67 5.16
N SER A 158 -5.99 -1.78 4.24
CA SER A 158 -6.24 -0.76 3.22
C SER A 158 -6.89 0.53 3.76
N ALA A 159 -7.11 0.64 5.08
CA ALA A 159 -7.55 1.85 5.77
C ALA A 159 -6.38 2.57 6.48
N ASP A 160 -5.19 2.57 5.88
CA ASP A 160 -4.03 3.21 6.51
C ASP A 160 -4.05 4.73 6.29
N PRO A 161 -4.25 5.56 7.33
CA PRO A 161 -4.28 7.01 7.22
C PRO A 161 -2.93 7.61 6.75
N ARG A 162 -1.86 6.82 6.67
CA ARG A 162 -0.56 7.25 6.14
C ARG A 162 -0.57 7.46 4.62
N ASN A 163 -1.58 6.96 3.91
CA ASN A 163 -1.68 7.01 2.44
C ASN A 163 -2.01 8.41 1.89
N VAL A 164 -2.52 9.30 2.74
CA VAL A 164 -2.83 10.71 2.39
C VAL A 164 -1.68 11.68 2.71
N LEU A 165 -0.57 11.20 3.31
CA LEU A 165 0.51 12.08 3.77
C LEU A 165 1.25 12.79 2.61
N PHE A 166 1.22 12.22 1.40
CA PHE A 166 1.80 12.89 0.23
C PHE A 166 1.08 14.21 -0.11
N ASN A 167 -0.24 14.32 0.15
CA ASN A 167 -0.98 15.57 -0.07
C ASN A 167 -0.41 16.71 0.77
N HIS A 168 0.05 16.41 2.00
CA HIS A 168 0.67 17.41 2.86
C HIS A 168 2.10 17.76 2.42
N TYR A 169 2.84 16.83 1.80
CA TYR A 169 4.09 17.16 1.12
C TYR A 169 3.85 18.11 -0.05
N VAL A 170 2.87 17.80 -0.92
CA VAL A 170 2.46 18.67 -2.05
C VAL A 170 2.04 20.05 -1.54
N ARG A 171 1.22 20.11 -0.48
CA ARG A 171 0.80 21.37 0.16
C ARG A 171 2.00 22.21 0.59
N LEU A 172 2.98 21.63 1.28
CA LEU A 172 4.17 22.36 1.73
C LEU A 172 5.04 22.82 0.56
N VAL A 173 5.17 22.02 -0.50
CA VAL A 173 5.82 22.45 -1.75
C VAL A 173 5.08 23.62 -2.38
N SER A 174 3.74 23.60 -2.40
CA SER A 174 2.92 24.71 -2.90
C SER A 174 3.11 25.98 -2.07
N GLU A 175 3.06 25.88 -0.74
CA GLU A 175 3.16 27.03 0.18
C GLU A 175 4.57 27.64 0.20
N LEU A 176 5.62 26.80 0.20
CA LEU A 176 7.02 27.25 0.26
C LEU A 176 7.60 27.60 -1.11
N ASN A 177 7.04 27.05 -2.18
CA ASN A 177 7.37 27.31 -3.58
C ASN A 177 8.89 27.17 -3.91
N PRO A 178 9.54 26.02 -3.63
CA PRO A 178 10.96 25.81 -3.91
C PRO A 178 11.25 25.77 -5.42
N LYS A 179 12.51 25.97 -5.83
CA LYS A 179 12.94 25.81 -7.23
C LYS A 179 12.79 24.36 -7.70
N ALA A 180 13.07 23.41 -6.80
CA ALA A 180 12.93 21.98 -7.08
C ALA A 180 12.47 21.17 -5.87
N PHE A 181 12.03 19.93 -6.09
CA PHE A 181 11.80 18.96 -5.04
C PHE A 181 12.31 17.57 -5.41
N VAL A 182 12.65 16.77 -4.39
CA VAL A 182 13.00 15.35 -4.54
C VAL A 182 12.12 14.50 -3.64
N PHE A 183 11.28 13.68 -4.25
CA PHE A 183 10.38 12.77 -3.55
C PHE A 183 10.88 11.33 -3.72
N GLU A 184 11.16 10.65 -2.61
CA GLU A 184 11.57 9.25 -2.60
C GLU A 184 10.42 8.34 -2.14
N ASN A 185 10.30 7.16 -2.74
CA ASN A 185 9.40 6.14 -2.22
C ASN A 185 9.76 4.71 -2.67
N VAL A 186 9.04 3.73 -2.13
CA VAL A 186 9.15 2.31 -2.52
C VAL A 186 8.72 2.08 -3.96
N LYS A 187 9.40 1.18 -4.69
CA LYS A 187 9.06 0.78 -6.07
C LYS A 187 7.58 0.40 -6.26
N ALA A 188 6.93 -0.15 -5.23
CA ALA A 188 5.52 -0.53 -5.30
C ALA A 188 4.63 0.66 -5.74
N LEU A 189 4.99 1.89 -5.36
CA LEU A 189 4.26 3.13 -5.67
C LEU A 189 3.94 3.29 -7.16
N THR A 190 4.86 2.91 -8.06
CA THR A 190 4.66 3.05 -9.52
C THR A 190 3.64 2.07 -10.10
N THR A 191 3.34 1.00 -9.37
CA THR A 191 2.39 -0.05 -9.78
C THR A 191 1.09 -0.02 -8.98
N MET A 192 1.02 0.78 -7.91
CA MET A 192 -0.16 0.92 -7.07
C MET A 192 -1.31 1.54 -7.86
N TYR A 193 -2.51 0.98 -7.70
CA TYR A 193 -3.71 1.40 -8.45
C TYR A 193 -3.45 1.53 -9.97
N LYS A 194 -2.62 0.64 -10.53
CA LYS A 194 -2.21 0.67 -11.96
C LYS A 194 -1.47 1.95 -12.36
N GLY A 195 -0.71 2.53 -11.44
CA GLY A 195 0.00 3.79 -11.65
C GLY A 195 -0.82 5.02 -11.27
N GLN A 196 -2.13 4.92 -11.01
CA GLN A 196 -2.98 6.09 -10.74
C GLN A 196 -2.51 6.93 -9.54
N PHE A 197 -1.96 6.29 -8.50
CA PHE A 197 -1.44 7.03 -7.34
C PHE A 197 -0.18 7.83 -7.69
N ARG A 198 0.74 7.20 -8.43
CA ARG A 198 1.91 7.86 -9.03
C ARG A 198 1.47 8.99 -9.97
N ASP A 199 0.51 8.73 -10.86
CA ASP A 199 0.01 9.72 -11.82
C ASP A 199 -0.67 10.88 -11.09
N ASN A 200 -1.37 10.63 -9.99
CA ASN A 200 -1.94 11.67 -9.15
C ASN A 200 -0.85 12.54 -8.51
N ILE A 201 0.22 11.93 -7.96
CA ILE A 201 1.37 12.69 -7.44
C ILE A 201 1.98 13.58 -8.53
N ILE A 202 2.24 13.01 -9.71
CA ILE A 202 2.82 13.75 -10.84
C ILE A 202 1.88 14.88 -11.29
N LYS A 203 0.57 14.61 -11.33
CA LYS A 203 -0.46 15.60 -11.69
C LYS A 203 -0.51 16.75 -10.70
N GLU A 204 -0.54 16.48 -9.40
CA GLU A 204 -0.57 17.51 -8.36
C GLU A 204 0.65 18.42 -8.46
N PHE A 205 1.86 17.87 -8.62
CA PHE A 205 3.06 18.69 -8.82
C PHE A 205 3.09 19.44 -10.16
N SER A 206 2.58 18.82 -11.23
CA SER A 206 2.47 19.47 -12.54
C SER A 206 1.49 20.65 -12.50
N ASN A 207 0.38 20.53 -11.75
CA ASN A 207 -0.59 21.61 -11.53
C ASN A 207 0.04 22.79 -10.76
N LEU A 208 1.05 22.55 -9.94
CA LEU A 208 1.84 23.59 -9.26
C LEU A 208 2.91 24.24 -10.16
N GLY A 209 2.99 23.82 -11.43
CA GLY A 209 3.93 24.34 -12.43
C GLY A 209 5.30 23.67 -12.45
N TYR A 210 5.46 22.49 -11.85
CA TYR A 210 6.73 21.75 -11.90
C TYR A 210 6.80 20.83 -13.12
N LYS A 211 7.95 20.82 -13.80
CA LYS A 211 8.34 19.76 -14.73
C LYS A 211 8.81 18.57 -13.93
N VAL A 212 8.19 17.40 -14.15
CA VAL A 212 8.42 16.21 -13.33
C VAL A 212 9.16 15.11 -14.10
N TYR A 213 10.16 14.53 -13.45
CA TYR A 213 10.99 13.41 -13.91
C TYR A 213 10.86 12.27 -12.90
N GLU A 214 10.91 11.03 -13.35
CA GLU A 214 10.83 9.86 -12.48
C GLU A 214 11.77 8.75 -12.95
N LYS A 215 12.41 8.05 -12.00
CA LYS A 215 13.15 6.83 -12.29
C LYS A 215 13.12 5.85 -11.11
N ILE A 216 13.08 4.56 -11.44
CA ILE A 216 13.31 3.49 -10.46
C ILE A 216 14.79 3.17 -10.45
N LEU A 217 15.43 3.31 -9.31
CA LEU A 217 16.87 3.12 -9.13
C LEU A 217 17.12 1.99 -8.14
N ASN A 218 17.94 1.02 -8.52
CA ASN A 218 18.43 -0.02 -7.64
C ASN A 218 19.77 0.41 -7.05
N THR A 219 19.83 0.60 -5.73
CA THR A 219 21.02 1.17 -5.06
C THR A 219 22.30 0.34 -5.27
N ALA A 220 22.19 -0.95 -5.56
CA ALA A 220 23.34 -1.80 -5.87
C ALA A 220 24.11 -1.32 -7.10
N ASP A 221 23.40 -0.79 -8.10
CA ASP A 221 23.97 -0.31 -9.36
C ASP A 221 24.80 0.98 -9.17
N TYR A 222 24.76 1.54 -7.96
CA TYR A 222 25.43 2.77 -7.55
C TYR A 222 26.43 2.56 -6.41
N GLY A 223 26.79 1.31 -6.12
CA GLY A 223 27.83 0.97 -5.14
C GLY A 223 27.35 0.78 -3.71
N VAL A 224 26.05 0.89 -3.43
CA VAL A 224 25.50 0.47 -2.14
C VAL A 224 25.51 -1.07 -2.10
N PRO A 225 26.03 -1.74 -1.07
CA PRO A 225 26.08 -3.20 -0.98
C PRO A 225 24.71 -3.81 -0.63
N GLN A 226 23.67 -3.37 -1.33
CA GLN A 226 22.28 -3.77 -1.14
C GLN A 226 21.46 -3.63 -2.42
N PHE A 227 20.75 -4.69 -2.77
CA PHE A 227 19.63 -4.64 -3.72
C PHE A 227 18.43 -3.97 -3.04
N ARG A 228 18.18 -2.72 -3.40
CA ARG A 228 17.06 -1.92 -2.92
C ARG A 228 16.60 -1.00 -4.05
N GLU A 229 15.43 -1.32 -4.59
CA GLU A 229 14.79 -0.50 -5.60
C GLU A 229 13.95 0.59 -4.94
N ARG A 230 14.12 1.83 -5.40
CA ARG A 230 13.35 3.00 -4.99
C ARG A 230 12.95 3.82 -6.20
N VAL A 231 11.74 4.37 -6.15
CA VAL A 231 11.31 5.38 -7.10
C VAL A 231 11.73 6.74 -6.57
N PHE A 232 12.38 7.51 -7.43
CA PHE A 232 12.69 8.91 -7.19
C PHE A 232 11.90 9.74 -8.18
N ILE A 233 11.18 10.74 -7.67
CA ILE A 233 10.47 11.74 -8.45
C ILE A 233 11.16 13.08 -8.21
N PHE A 234 11.69 13.67 -9.27
CA PHE A 234 12.30 14.99 -9.26
C PHE A 234 11.36 15.97 -9.95
N GLY A 235 11.05 17.09 -9.31
CA GLY A 235 10.29 18.16 -9.95
C GLY A 235 11.04 19.47 -9.90
N THR A 236 10.99 20.25 -10.98
CA THR A 236 11.69 21.54 -11.08
C THR A 236 10.82 22.60 -11.78
N LYS A 237 10.97 23.85 -11.38
CA LYS A 237 10.44 25.01 -12.12
C LYS A 237 11.43 25.57 -13.14
N ASN A 238 12.69 25.13 -13.09
CA ASN A 238 13.70 25.57 -14.04
C ASN A 238 13.49 24.90 -15.40
N ASP A 239 13.83 25.62 -16.47
CA ASP A 239 13.76 25.09 -17.83
C ASP A 239 14.93 24.18 -18.22
N GLN A 240 15.94 24.06 -17.35
CA GLN A 240 17.12 23.24 -17.59
C GLN A 240 16.76 21.74 -17.66
N PRO A 241 17.48 20.93 -18.45
CA PRO A 241 17.32 19.49 -18.45
C PRO A 241 17.73 18.88 -17.10
N PHE A 242 17.15 17.73 -16.76
CA PHE A 242 17.55 16.93 -15.60
C PHE A 242 17.89 15.51 -16.04
N LYS A 243 18.88 14.89 -15.37
CA LYS A 243 19.18 13.48 -15.51
C LYS A 243 19.36 12.85 -14.13
N PHE A 244 18.93 11.61 -13.99
CA PHE A 244 19.24 10.80 -12.83
C PHE A 244 20.66 10.21 -12.94
N PRO A 245 21.27 9.79 -11.81
CA PRO A 245 22.58 9.17 -11.80
C PRO A 245 22.69 7.98 -12.76
N THR A 246 23.84 7.87 -13.43
CA THR A 246 24.15 6.74 -14.31
C THR A 246 24.69 5.55 -13.54
N ILE A 247 24.41 4.35 -14.04
CA ILE A 247 24.85 3.09 -13.43
C ILE A 247 26.38 3.03 -13.42
N THR A 248 26.95 2.66 -12.27
CA THR A 248 28.41 2.55 -12.06
C THR A 248 28.86 1.14 -11.71
N HIS A 249 27.94 0.33 -11.18
CA HIS A 249 28.22 -1.04 -10.73
C HIS A 249 27.31 -2.05 -11.42
N GLY A 250 27.84 -3.25 -11.70
CA GLY A 250 27.11 -4.31 -12.37
C GLY A 250 27.98 -5.53 -12.66
N ASN A 251 27.43 -6.49 -13.40
CA ASN A 251 28.16 -7.69 -13.86
C ASN A 251 28.78 -7.52 -15.26
N GLU A 252 28.54 -6.37 -15.91
CA GLU A 252 29.03 -6.08 -17.26
C GLU A 252 30.50 -5.64 -17.27
N LYS A 253 31.23 -5.93 -18.35
CA LYS A 253 32.70 -5.71 -18.45
C LYS A 253 33.16 -4.25 -18.23
N LYS A 254 32.30 -3.26 -18.47
CA LYS A 254 32.62 -1.82 -18.31
C LYS A 254 32.23 -1.25 -16.94
N LEU A 255 31.54 -2.02 -16.11
CA LEU A 255 31.04 -1.59 -14.80
C LEU A 255 31.94 -2.12 -13.68
N THR A 256 31.96 -1.41 -12.56
CA THR A 256 32.65 -1.90 -11.36
C THR A 256 31.86 -3.07 -10.78
N PRO A 257 32.51 -4.17 -10.34
CA PRO A 257 31.79 -5.25 -9.67
C PRO A 257 31.01 -4.76 -8.45
N TYR A 258 29.84 -5.34 -8.20
CA TYR A 258 29.00 -4.97 -7.07
C TYR A 258 29.75 -5.00 -5.73
N ASN A 259 29.55 -3.97 -4.90
CA ASN A 259 29.99 -4.01 -3.51
C ASN A 259 29.20 -5.08 -2.74
N THR A 260 29.91 -5.86 -1.93
CA THR A 260 29.35 -7.04 -1.28
C THR A 260 29.13 -6.81 0.21
N VAL A 261 28.27 -7.63 0.82
CA VAL A 261 28.09 -7.64 2.28
C VAL A 261 29.42 -7.87 2.99
N GLY A 262 30.23 -8.82 2.51
CA GLY A 262 31.52 -9.14 3.12
C GLY A 262 32.45 -7.93 3.16
N LYS A 263 32.56 -7.17 2.06
CA LYS A 263 33.37 -5.95 1.99
C LYS A 263 32.87 -4.86 2.95
N ALA A 264 31.57 -4.80 3.22
CA ALA A 264 30.96 -3.77 4.05
C ALA A 264 31.09 -4.02 5.57
N ILE A 265 31.02 -5.29 6.01
CA ILE A 265 30.86 -5.60 7.45
C ILE A 265 31.82 -6.64 8.03
N ASN A 266 32.61 -7.37 7.23
CA ASN A 266 33.44 -8.45 7.80
C ASN A 266 34.53 -7.94 8.76
N ASP A 267 35.02 -6.71 8.58
CA ASP A 267 35.98 -6.11 9.51
C ASP A 267 35.36 -5.84 10.89
N LEU A 268 34.03 -5.67 10.99
CA LEU A 268 33.33 -5.47 12.26
C LEU A 268 33.28 -6.75 13.10
N VAL A 269 33.32 -7.93 12.49
CA VAL A 269 33.18 -9.21 13.21
C VAL A 269 34.24 -9.37 14.29
N LYS A 270 35.46 -8.89 14.03
CA LYS A 270 36.60 -8.98 14.96
C LYS A 270 36.70 -7.78 15.91
N LYS A 271 35.85 -6.77 15.74
CA LYS A 271 35.87 -5.54 16.52
C LYS A 271 34.84 -5.65 17.63
N GLY A 272 35.26 -5.35 18.86
CA GLY A 272 34.37 -5.40 20.03
C GLY A 272 33.23 -4.37 19.93
N THR A 273 32.23 -4.49 20.81
CA THR A 273 31.06 -3.59 20.86
C THR A 273 31.42 -2.12 21.11
N ASN A 274 32.62 -1.86 21.64
CA ASN A 274 33.12 -0.52 21.93
C ASN A 274 33.78 0.17 20.73
N PHE A 275 33.96 -0.52 19.59
CA PHE A 275 34.61 0.06 18.41
C PHE A 275 33.83 1.24 17.81
N CYS A 276 32.50 1.12 17.74
CA CYS A 276 31.63 2.20 17.26
C CYS A 276 30.21 2.07 17.82
N GLU A 277 29.50 3.19 17.92
CA GLU A 277 28.13 3.21 18.41
C GLU A 277 27.20 2.38 17.50
N ASN A 278 26.15 1.82 18.12
CA ASN A 278 25.14 0.96 17.50
C ASN A 278 25.65 -0.41 16.99
N HIS A 279 26.88 -0.82 17.37
CA HIS A 279 27.43 -2.15 17.10
C HIS A 279 27.23 -3.14 18.26
N LEU A 280 26.00 -3.21 18.76
CA LEU A 280 25.60 -4.21 19.76
C LEU A 280 24.79 -5.33 19.09
N ALA A 281 25.14 -6.59 19.33
CA ALA A 281 24.37 -7.74 18.87
C ALA A 281 23.07 -7.89 19.69
N LEU A 282 22.01 -8.43 19.06
CA LEU A 282 20.83 -8.83 19.82
C LEU A 282 21.16 -10.11 20.60
N ASN A 283 20.81 -10.15 21.89
CA ASN A 283 20.83 -11.38 22.65
C ASN A 283 19.65 -12.26 22.20
N HIS A 284 19.91 -13.27 21.38
CA HIS A 284 18.88 -14.19 20.87
C HIS A 284 18.69 -15.33 21.86
N SER A 285 17.45 -15.78 22.08
CA SER A 285 17.18 -17.01 22.83
C SER A 285 17.87 -18.21 22.18
N ASP A 286 18.20 -19.24 22.94
CA ASP A 286 18.83 -20.47 22.43
C ASP A 286 18.05 -21.07 21.25
N LYS A 287 16.72 -21.12 21.32
CA LYS A 287 15.86 -21.57 20.21
C LYS A 287 16.07 -20.81 18.90
N VAL A 288 16.39 -19.52 18.97
CA VAL A 288 16.63 -18.68 17.79
C VAL A 288 18.05 -18.88 17.27
N VAL A 289 19.03 -19.03 18.16
CA VAL A 289 20.41 -19.36 17.79
C VAL A 289 20.46 -20.73 17.10
N GLU A 290 19.76 -21.73 17.64
CA GLU A 290 19.59 -23.05 17.02
C GLU A 290 18.99 -22.94 15.62
N ARG A 291 17.89 -22.21 15.44
CA ARG A 291 17.32 -21.96 14.10
C ARG A 291 18.34 -21.39 13.13
N TYR A 292 19.20 -20.46 13.56
CA TYR A 292 20.20 -19.86 12.68
C TYR A 292 21.24 -20.86 12.20
N LYS A 293 21.57 -21.89 12.99
CA LYS A 293 22.50 -22.96 12.57
C LYS A 293 21.99 -23.74 11.35
N TYR A 294 20.67 -23.87 11.20
CA TYR A 294 20.03 -24.53 10.04
C TYR A 294 19.94 -23.66 8.78
N ILE A 295 20.41 -22.41 8.83
CA ILE A 295 20.36 -21.51 7.68
C ILE A 295 21.74 -21.51 7.00
N PRO A 296 21.91 -22.07 5.79
CA PRO A 296 23.16 -21.99 5.08
C PRO A 296 23.45 -20.57 4.60
N GLU A 297 24.71 -20.24 4.30
CA GLU A 297 25.09 -18.92 3.78
C GLU A 297 24.33 -18.58 2.49
N GLY A 298 23.75 -17.37 2.40
CA GLY A 298 22.83 -16.97 1.32
C GLY A 298 21.45 -17.65 1.36
N GLY A 299 21.24 -18.63 2.25
CA GLY A 299 20.04 -19.44 2.37
C GLY A 299 18.98 -18.85 3.29
N ARG A 300 17.87 -19.58 3.42
CA ARG A 300 16.74 -19.28 4.29
C ARG A 300 16.50 -20.42 5.27
N LEU A 301 15.82 -20.13 6.38
CA LEU A 301 15.35 -21.18 7.27
C LEU A 301 14.50 -22.20 6.49
N PRO A 302 14.75 -23.51 6.68
CA PRO A 302 13.93 -24.60 6.14
C PRO A 302 12.44 -24.47 6.47
N ALA A 303 11.60 -25.24 5.76
CA ALA A 303 10.17 -25.29 6.05
C ALA A 303 9.93 -25.81 7.48
N PRO A 304 8.88 -25.35 8.19
CA PRO A 304 8.62 -25.79 9.57
C PRO A 304 8.57 -27.31 9.72
N GLU A 305 8.09 -28.03 8.72
CA GLU A 305 8.01 -29.49 8.68
C GLU A 305 9.38 -30.17 8.75
N GLU A 306 10.42 -29.53 8.20
CA GLU A 306 11.81 -30.00 8.17
C GLU A 306 12.58 -29.63 9.44
N LEU A 307 12.00 -28.82 10.32
CA LEU A 307 12.62 -28.39 11.58
C LEU A 307 12.16 -29.27 12.76
N PRO A 308 13.01 -29.49 13.77
CA PRO A 308 12.60 -30.05 15.05
C PRO A 308 11.47 -29.23 15.70
N LYS A 309 10.50 -29.92 16.32
CA LYS A 309 9.23 -29.35 16.79
C LYS A 309 9.44 -28.16 17.74
N GLU A 310 10.40 -28.28 18.63
CA GLU A 310 10.78 -27.31 19.65
C GLU A 310 11.34 -25.99 19.09
N ILE A 311 11.87 -26.01 17.86
CA ILE A 311 12.34 -24.84 17.14
C ILE A 311 11.45 -24.46 15.94
N ARG A 312 10.32 -25.13 15.71
CA ARG A 312 9.36 -24.71 14.67
C ARG A 312 8.86 -23.30 14.95
N ARG A 313 8.53 -22.58 13.88
CA ARG A 313 7.91 -21.25 13.94
C ARG A 313 7.12 -20.98 12.67
N LYS A 314 6.23 -19.99 12.75
CA LYS A 314 5.65 -19.38 11.55
C LYS A 314 6.77 -18.84 10.67
N ASN A 315 6.68 -19.04 9.36
CA ASN A 315 7.65 -18.47 8.41
C ASN A 315 7.55 -16.94 8.44
N PHE A 316 8.69 -16.26 8.70
CA PHE A 316 8.77 -14.80 8.72
C PHE A 316 9.77 -14.31 7.68
N GLY A 317 9.24 -13.82 6.55
CA GLY A 317 9.90 -12.97 5.56
C GLY A 317 11.43 -13.06 5.46
N ASN A 318 12.10 -11.91 5.52
CA ASN A 318 13.55 -11.78 5.35
C ASN A 318 14.35 -11.95 6.65
N THR A 319 13.72 -12.01 7.82
CA THR A 319 14.41 -12.09 9.13
C THR A 319 15.14 -13.43 9.31
N TYR A 320 14.67 -14.49 8.67
CA TYR A 320 15.29 -15.83 8.67
C TYR A 320 16.02 -16.13 7.37
N LYS A 321 16.70 -15.12 6.83
CA LYS A 321 17.59 -15.26 5.68
C LYS A 321 19.00 -14.88 6.09
N ARG A 322 19.95 -15.76 5.81
CA ARG A 322 21.38 -15.50 6.02
C ARG A 322 21.92 -14.79 4.80
N LEU A 323 22.64 -13.70 5.03
CA LEU A 323 23.28 -12.97 3.95
C LEU A 323 24.43 -13.79 3.34
N ASP A 324 24.77 -13.47 2.10
CA ASP A 324 25.91 -14.06 1.38
C ASP A 324 27.03 -13.02 1.36
N ARG A 325 28.23 -13.37 1.84
CA ARG A 325 29.35 -12.44 1.90
C ARG A 325 29.83 -11.97 0.52
N LYS A 326 29.56 -12.74 -0.54
CA LYS A 326 30.01 -12.49 -1.91
C LYS A 326 29.00 -11.71 -2.76
N LYS A 327 27.84 -11.35 -2.21
CA LYS A 327 26.77 -10.64 -2.93
C LYS A 327 26.31 -9.40 -2.18
N PRO A 328 25.66 -8.43 -2.85
CA PRO A 328 24.90 -7.39 -2.17
C PRO A 328 23.83 -8.00 -1.26
N SER A 329 23.50 -7.30 -0.18
CA SER A 329 22.42 -7.70 0.71
C SER A 329 21.05 -7.57 0.04
N LEU A 330 20.05 -8.23 0.60
CA LEU A 330 18.65 -7.87 0.34
C LEU A 330 18.33 -6.53 1.02
N THR A 331 17.21 -5.92 0.64
CA THR A 331 16.69 -4.73 1.30
C THR A 331 16.55 -4.94 2.81
N MET A 332 17.15 -4.05 3.61
CA MET A 332 16.94 -3.98 5.05
C MET A 332 15.50 -3.54 5.33
N VAL A 333 14.67 -4.49 5.78
CA VAL A 333 13.24 -4.23 6.05
C VAL A 333 13.06 -3.74 7.49
N PRO A 334 12.46 -2.57 7.70
CA PRO A 334 12.12 -2.04 9.02
C PRO A 334 10.94 -2.82 9.64
N GLY A 335 10.90 -2.96 10.97
CA GLY A 335 9.71 -3.48 11.68
C GLY A 335 9.98 -4.46 12.83
N ASN A 336 11.15 -5.11 12.85
CA ASN A 336 11.58 -6.03 13.90
C ASN A 336 12.84 -5.54 14.60
N ASN A 337 13.14 -6.08 15.79
CA ASN A 337 14.39 -5.82 16.52
C ASN A 337 15.60 -6.52 15.88
N ALA A 338 15.40 -7.20 14.75
CA ALA A 338 16.39 -8.03 14.07
C ALA A 338 16.34 -7.83 12.55
N PHE A 339 17.51 -7.52 11.98
CA PHE A 339 17.81 -7.58 10.56
C PHE A 339 18.09 -9.04 10.12
N PRO A 340 18.33 -9.30 8.82
CA PRO A 340 18.76 -10.62 8.34
C PRO A 340 19.95 -11.21 9.13
N VAL A 341 20.16 -12.51 9.01
CA VAL A 341 21.20 -13.25 9.72
C VAL A 341 22.57 -12.91 9.13
N HIS A 342 23.54 -12.66 10.00
CA HIS A 342 24.93 -12.37 9.63
C HIS A 342 25.49 -13.48 8.73
N PRO A 343 26.31 -13.19 7.70
CA PRO A 343 26.79 -14.21 6.77
C PRO A 343 27.54 -15.36 7.46
N THR A 344 28.32 -15.06 8.50
CA THR A 344 29.19 -16.05 9.18
C THR A 344 28.82 -16.35 10.63
N LEU A 345 27.88 -15.61 11.23
CA LEU A 345 27.60 -15.71 12.67
C LEU A 345 26.15 -16.14 12.89
N ASN A 346 25.89 -16.89 13.97
CA ASN A 346 24.54 -17.32 14.35
C ASN A 346 23.80 -16.22 15.12
N ARG A 347 23.73 -15.02 14.54
CA ARG A 347 22.99 -13.86 15.04
C ARG A 347 22.48 -12.99 13.89
N SER A 348 21.43 -12.23 14.15
CA SER A 348 21.04 -11.11 13.27
C SER A 348 22.15 -10.06 13.17
N LEU A 349 22.13 -9.25 12.10
CA LEU A 349 22.99 -8.08 12.03
C LEU A 349 22.79 -7.11 13.20
N THR A 350 23.84 -6.38 13.58
CA THR A 350 23.72 -5.19 14.44
C THR A 350 23.15 -4.02 13.63
N PRO A 351 22.56 -2.99 14.29
CA PRO A 351 22.15 -1.77 13.60
C PRO A 351 23.30 -1.12 12.82
N ARG A 352 24.52 -1.09 13.38
CA ARG A 352 25.73 -0.61 12.69
C ARG A 352 26.06 -1.41 11.43
N GLU A 353 26.06 -2.74 11.48
CA GLU A 353 26.34 -3.57 10.30
C GLU A 353 25.33 -3.27 9.18
N ALA A 354 24.04 -3.16 9.54
CA ALA A 354 23.00 -2.77 8.59
C ALA A 354 23.15 -1.33 8.08
N ALA A 355 23.63 -0.41 8.91
CA ALA A 355 23.89 0.98 8.55
C ALA A 355 25.05 1.08 7.54
N ARG A 356 26.16 0.35 7.74
CA ARG A 356 27.26 0.26 6.77
C ARG A 356 26.82 -0.35 5.45
N ILE A 357 25.98 -1.38 5.49
CA ILE A 357 25.38 -1.95 4.28
C ILE A 357 24.55 -0.89 3.52
N GLN A 358 23.92 0.04 4.24
CA GLN A 358 23.25 1.18 3.64
C GLN A 358 24.17 2.39 3.43
N THR A 359 25.49 2.25 3.52
CA THR A 359 26.49 3.31 3.29
C THR A 359 26.46 4.48 4.29
N PHE A 360 25.91 4.29 5.49
CA PHE A 360 26.10 5.26 6.57
C PHE A 360 27.55 5.25 7.06
N PRO A 361 28.14 6.43 7.35
CA PRO A 361 29.45 6.49 7.97
C PRO A 361 29.36 6.01 9.42
N ASP A 362 30.48 5.48 9.94
CA ASP A 362 30.57 5.00 11.32
C ASP A 362 30.37 6.11 12.36
N THR A 363 30.60 7.36 11.96
CA THR A 363 30.37 8.56 12.79
C THR A 363 28.89 8.89 12.97
N HIS A 364 28.00 8.41 12.11
CA HIS A 364 26.56 8.67 12.21
C HIS A 364 25.93 7.80 13.29
N LYS A 365 25.26 8.43 14.26
CA LYS A 365 24.74 7.79 15.48
C LYS A 365 23.24 7.67 15.43
N PHE A 366 22.70 6.49 15.74
CA PHE A 366 21.25 6.26 15.86
C PHE A 366 20.84 6.23 17.32
N VAL A 367 19.90 7.07 17.72
CA VAL A 367 19.43 7.15 19.11
C VAL A 367 18.19 6.27 19.30
N GLY A 368 17.92 5.87 20.54
CA GLY A 368 16.76 5.06 20.93
C GLY A 368 17.09 3.60 21.21
N ASP A 369 16.08 2.82 21.55
CA ASP A 369 16.24 1.39 21.73
C ASP A 369 16.66 0.71 20.41
N ARG A 370 17.12 -0.54 20.50
CA ARG A 370 17.55 -1.31 19.32
C ARG A 370 16.48 -1.35 18.22
N ARG A 371 15.20 -1.50 18.58
CA ARG A 371 14.11 -1.57 17.59
C ARG A 371 14.04 -0.28 16.80
N ARG A 372 14.10 0.86 17.47
CA ARG A 372 14.08 2.19 16.87
C ARG A 372 15.30 2.43 16.01
N GLN A 373 16.49 2.03 16.46
CA GLN A 373 17.71 2.07 15.63
C GLN A 373 17.53 1.28 14.33
N CYS A 374 17.01 0.04 14.40
CA CYS A 374 16.73 -0.76 13.20
C CYS A 374 15.67 -0.12 12.29
N ILE A 375 14.64 0.51 12.85
CA ILE A 375 13.62 1.22 12.05
C ILE A 375 14.25 2.42 11.32
N LEU A 376 15.04 3.23 12.01
CA LEU A 376 15.72 4.40 11.44
C LEU A 376 16.66 3.99 10.30
N VAL A 377 17.46 2.94 10.51
CA VAL A 377 18.34 2.37 9.47
C VAL A 377 17.50 1.83 8.32
N GLY A 378 16.54 0.94 8.55
CA GLY A 378 15.78 0.28 7.48
C GLY A 378 14.92 1.23 6.61
N ASN A 379 14.37 2.29 7.23
CA ASN A 379 13.57 3.31 6.54
C ASN A 379 14.40 4.25 5.68
N ALA A 380 15.69 4.44 5.99
CA ALA A 380 16.50 5.47 5.35
C ALA A 380 16.68 5.24 3.84
N VAL A 381 16.94 6.35 3.13
CA VAL A 381 17.61 6.33 1.84
C VAL A 381 19.11 6.15 2.11
N PRO A 382 19.81 5.19 1.48
CA PRO A 382 21.26 5.05 1.64
C PRO A 382 22.01 6.37 1.34
N PRO A 383 22.92 6.87 2.21
CA PRO A 383 23.59 8.15 2.01
C PRO A 383 24.31 8.28 0.67
N LEU A 384 24.97 7.21 0.19
CA LEU A 384 25.61 7.23 -1.13
C LEU A 384 24.61 7.46 -2.27
N MET A 385 23.42 6.85 -2.18
CA MET A 385 22.37 7.07 -3.17
C MET A 385 21.85 8.51 -3.11
N ALA A 386 21.63 9.02 -1.90
CA ALA A 386 21.18 10.39 -1.68
C ALA A 386 22.20 11.43 -2.16
N GLU A 387 23.50 11.17 -1.98
CA GLU A 387 24.59 12.02 -2.47
C GLU A 387 24.57 12.09 -4.00
N LEU A 388 24.45 10.95 -4.68
CA LEU A 388 24.38 10.92 -6.14
C LEU A 388 23.17 11.67 -6.68
N ILE A 389 22.01 11.55 -6.02
CA ILE A 389 20.82 12.34 -6.37
C ILE A 389 21.08 13.83 -6.13
N GLY A 390 21.62 14.21 -4.97
CA GLY A 390 21.96 15.59 -4.65
C GLY A 390 22.91 16.22 -5.67
N LYS A 391 23.89 15.44 -6.17
CA LYS A 391 24.82 15.85 -7.22
C LYS A 391 24.10 16.20 -8.52
N GLU A 392 23.16 15.37 -8.98
CA GLU A 392 22.43 15.68 -10.20
C GLU A 392 21.44 16.84 -10.02
N VAL A 393 20.86 17.01 -8.82
CA VAL A 393 20.02 18.18 -8.52
C VAL A 393 20.84 19.47 -8.58
N ILE A 394 22.04 19.52 -7.99
CA ILE A 394 22.87 20.72 -8.06
C ILE A 394 23.37 20.99 -9.49
N ASN A 395 23.76 19.96 -10.25
CA ASN A 395 24.13 20.10 -11.66
C ASN A 395 22.97 20.72 -12.47
N HIS A 396 21.73 20.29 -12.21
CA HIS A 396 20.55 20.86 -12.86
C HIS A 396 20.31 22.32 -12.44
N LEU A 397 20.41 22.65 -11.15
CA LEU A 397 20.23 24.02 -10.67
C LEU A 397 21.31 24.97 -11.23
N ASN A 398 22.52 24.48 -11.47
CA ASN A 398 23.62 25.23 -12.07
C ASN A 398 23.56 25.30 -13.60
N GLY A 399 22.72 24.49 -14.26
CA GLY A 399 22.66 24.42 -15.73
C GLY A 399 23.78 23.58 -16.36
N ASP A 400 24.44 22.71 -15.59
CA ASP A 400 25.56 21.87 -16.04
C ASP A 400 25.09 20.62 -16.82
N THR A 401 23.79 20.35 -16.86
CA THR A 401 23.22 19.18 -17.57
C THR A 401 23.03 19.50 -19.04
N LYS A 402 23.58 18.67 -19.93
CA LYS A 402 23.37 18.78 -21.38
C LYS A 402 22.03 18.17 -21.79
N LEU A 403 21.37 18.76 -22.77
CA LEU A 403 20.08 18.29 -23.32
C LEU A 403 20.14 16.83 -23.83
N GLU A 404 21.24 16.43 -24.45
CA GLU A 404 21.45 15.07 -24.97
C GLU A 404 21.51 14.00 -23.87
N GLU A 405 21.86 14.40 -22.65
CA GLU A 405 22.00 13.52 -21.49
C GLU A 405 20.74 13.52 -20.61
N ALA A 406 19.72 14.32 -20.97
CA ALA A 406 18.52 14.53 -20.17
C ALA A 406 17.65 13.27 -20.13
N ASP A 407 17.18 12.91 -18.94
CA ASP A 407 16.10 11.94 -18.82
C ASP A 407 14.80 12.55 -19.35
N LYS A 408 13.94 11.72 -19.93
CA LYS A 408 12.66 12.20 -20.48
C LYS A 408 11.75 12.71 -19.35
N GLN A 409 11.26 13.93 -19.51
CA GLN A 409 10.21 14.47 -18.65
C GLN A 409 8.97 13.57 -18.74
N VAL A 410 8.34 13.31 -17.59
CA VAL A 410 7.03 12.67 -17.55
C VAL A 410 5.97 13.72 -17.89
N LEU A 411 5.50 13.69 -19.14
CA LEU A 411 4.40 14.53 -19.58
C LEU A 411 3.07 13.81 -19.28
N LEU A 412 2.27 14.39 -18.40
CA LEU A 412 0.84 14.14 -18.40
C LEU A 412 0.22 15.11 -19.41
N ILE A 413 -0.43 14.60 -20.45
CA ILE A 413 -1.13 15.41 -21.45
C ILE A 413 -2.02 16.43 -20.72
N GLN A 414 -1.65 17.70 -20.76
CA GLN A 414 -2.51 18.80 -20.36
C GLN A 414 -3.60 18.91 -21.43
N GLU A 415 -4.84 18.56 -21.07
CA GLU A 415 -5.97 19.12 -21.80
C GLU A 415 -6.23 20.48 -21.19
N SER A 416 -5.87 21.52 -21.94
CA SER A 416 -6.11 22.89 -21.59
C SER A 416 -7.52 23.34 -21.99
N LYS A 417 -8.09 24.17 -21.11
CA LYS A 417 -9.07 25.25 -21.29
C LYS A 417 -10.54 24.98 -20.90
N GLU A 418 -10.91 25.79 -19.90
CA GLU A 418 -12.19 26.45 -19.60
C GLU A 418 -13.49 25.71 -19.89
N ASP A 419 -14.30 25.51 -18.84
CA ASP A 419 -15.66 26.06 -18.86
C ASP A 419 -16.22 26.26 -17.45
N LYS A 420 -17.05 27.29 -17.36
CA LYS A 420 -17.51 28.02 -16.18
C LYS A 420 -18.40 27.23 -15.21
N PHE A 421 -18.45 27.77 -14.00
CA PHE A 421 -19.40 27.47 -12.92
C PHE A 421 -20.87 27.59 -13.38
N ASN A 422 -21.72 26.72 -12.81
CA ASN A 422 -23.18 26.55 -13.01
C ASN A 422 -23.54 25.95 -14.39
N ASP A 423 -24.28 24.84 -14.55
CA ASP A 423 -25.45 24.38 -13.81
C ASP A 423 -25.65 22.84 -13.97
N LYS A 424 -26.48 22.27 -13.08
CA LYS A 424 -27.05 20.91 -13.04
C LYS A 424 -26.77 20.00 -14.26
N ILE A 425 -25.80 19.11 -14.11
CA ILE A 425 -25.65 17.72 -14.61
C ILE A 425 -24.14 17.42 -14.63
N ILE A 426 -23.71 16.42 -13.86
CA ILE A 426 -22.29 16.03 -13.71
C ILE A 426 -21.78 15.46 -15.06
N PRO A 427 -20.82 16.08 -15.77
CA PRO A 427 -20.45 15.60 -17.10
C PRO A 427 -19.36 14.52 -17.02
N TYR A 428 -19.68 13.39 -17.66
CA TYR A 428 -18.90 12.22 -18.08
C TYR A 428 -17.50 12.49 -18.71
N LYS A 429 -17.05 13.74 -18.83
CA LYS A 429 -15.83 14.14 -19.57
C LYS A 429 -14.49 13.80 -18.88
N LYS A 430 -14.45 13.45 -17.59
CA LYS A 430 -13.20 13.06 -16.91
C LYS A 430 -12.77 11.60 -17.11
N LEU A 431 -13.54 10.79 -17.86
CA LEU A 431 -13.20 9.39 -18.19
C LEU A 431 -12.28 9.24 -19.41
N LYS A 432 -12.06 10.31 -20.20
CA LYS A 432 -11.38 10.26 -21.51
C LYS A 432 -9.88 9.90 -21.52
N LYS A 433 -9.21 9.74 -20.37
CA LYS A 433 -7.74 9.53 -20.32
C LYS A 433 -7.25 8.16 -19.83
N LEU A 434 -8.11 7.16 -19.61
CA LEU A 434 -7.67 5.83 -19.11
C LEU A 434 -8.43 4.69 -19.78
N LYS A 435 -7.71 3.65 -20.26
CA LYS A 435 -8.26 2.52 -21.04
C LYS A 435 -9.25 1.68 -20.23
N ALA A 436 -10.45 1.43 -20.76
CA ALA A 436 -11.52 0.61 -20.16
C ALA A 436 -11.06 -0.80 -19.76
N LYS A 437 -10.02 -1.31 -20.43
CA LYS A 437 -9.42 -2.64 -20.22
C LYS A 437 -9.11 -2.96 -18.76
N ASP A 438 -8.84 -1.95 -17.96
CA ASP A 438 -8.40 -2.11 -16.59
C ASP A 438 -9.51 -1.86 -15.55
N GLY A 439 -10.74 -1.64 -16.02
CA GLY A 439 -11.90 -1.35 -15.20
C GLY A 439 -12.78 -2.54 -14.87
N PHE A 440 -13.65 -2.36 -13.89
CA PHE A 440 -14.66 -3.33 -13.51
C PHE A 440 -16.04 -2.69 -13.31
N ILE A 441 -17.09 -3.48 -13.53
CA ILE A 441 -18.49 -3.13 -13.26
C ILE A 441 -18.97 -3.98 -12.08
N ASP A 442 -19.58 -3.34 -11.08
CA ASP A 442 -20.14 -3.98 -9.88
C ASP A 442 -21.67 -4.01 -9.98
N LEU A 443 -22.22 -5.15 -10.38
CA LEU A 443 -23.66 -5.39 -10.50
C LEU A 443 -24.21 -5.94 -9.18
N PHE A 444 -25.40 -5.50 -8.78
CA PHE A 444 -25.98 -5.87 -7.47
C PHE A 444 -25.03 -5.49 -6.32
N CYS A 445 -24.45 -4.28 -6.42
CA CYS A 445 -23.26 -3.90 -5.65
C CYS A 445 -23.51 -3.82 -4.13
N GLY A 446 -24.78 -3.70 -3.70
CA GLY A 446 -25.14 -3.48 -2.30
C GLY A 446 -24.33 -2.33 -1.72
N ALA A 447 -23.91 -2.45 -0.45
CA ALA A 447 -23.11 -1.42 0.22
C ALA A 447 -21.68 -1.19 -0.36
N GLY A 448 -21.33 -1.83 -1.48
CA GLY A 448 -20.04 -1.67 -2.14
C GLY A 448 -18.98 -2.65 -1.64
N GLY A 449 -19.35 -3.84 -1.18
CA GLY A 449 -18.39 -4.85 -0.72
C GLY A 449 -17.33 -5.19 -1.78
N PHE A 450 -17.79 -5.48 -3.01
CA PHE A 450 -16.92 -5.67 -4.16
C PHE A 450 -16.27 -4.37 -4.61
N THR A 451 -17.04 -3.28 -4.76
CA THR A 451 -16.53 -1.95 -5.10
C THR A 451 -15.30 -1.59 -4.27
N ILE A 452 -15.38 -1.70 -2.95
CA ILE A 452 -14.27 -1.44 -2.02
C ILE A 452 -13.13 -2.42 -2.26
N GLY A 453 -13.39 -3.73 -2.17
CA GLY A 453 -12.32 -4.74 -2.25
C GLY A 453 -11.57 -4.72 -3.59
N PHE A 454 -12.29 -4.69 -4.71
CA PHE A 454 -11.69 -4.66 -6.04
C PHE A 454 -10.95 -3.35 -6.31
N SER A 455 -11.48 -2.20 -5.86
CA SER A 455 -10.76 -0.92 -5.94
C SER A 455 -9.43 -0.97 -5.18
N LYS A 456 -9.42 -1.58 -3.98
CA LYS A 456 -8.21 -1.73 -3.15
C LYS A 456 -7.16 -2.65 -3.77
N SER A 457 -7.60 -3.70 -4.47
CA SER A 457 -6.69 -4.54 -5.29
C SER A 457 -6.21 -3.83 -6.58
N GLY A 458 -6.71 -2.62 -6.83
CA GLY A 458 -6.31 -1.73 -7.90
C GLY A 458 -7.05 -1.98 -9.23
N TRP A 459 -8.22 -2.60 -9.21
CA TRP A 459 -9.16 -2.50 -10.34
C TRP A 459 -9.82 -1.12 -10.32
N LYS A 460 -10.16 -0.56 -11.49
CA LYS A 460 -10.81 0.75 -11.54
C LYS A 460 -12.33 0.57 -11.60
N PRO A 461 -13.11 1.07 -10.65
CA PRO A 461 -14.57 0.98 -10.76
C PRO A 461 -15.05 1.85 -11.92
N LEU A 462 -15.83 1.27 -12.83
CA LEU A 462 -16.41 1.95 -13.99
C LEU A 462 -17.88 2.29 -13.76
N LEU A 463 -18.60 1.38 -13.09
CA LEU A 463 -20.01 1.51 -12.80
C LEU A 463 -20.38 0.63 -11.60
N SER A 464 -21.27 1.15 -10.75
CA SER A 464 -22.01 0.36 -9.76
C SER A 464 -23.50 0.35 -10.12
N ALA A 465 -24.19 -0.77 -9.87
CA ALA A 465 -25.63 -0.88 -10.13
C ALA A 465 -26.35 -1.62 -9.00
N ASP A 466 -27.42 -1.03 -8.48
CA ASP A 466 -28.34 -1.64 -7.52
C ASP A 466 -29.69 -0.91 -7.56
N PHE A 467 -30.80 -1.62 -7.40
CA PHE A 467 -32.13 -1.01 -7.44
C PHE A 467 -32.51 -0.33 -6.11
N ASN A 468 -31.81 -0.63 -5.02
CA ASN A 468 -32.15 -0.12 -3.69
C ASN A 468 -31.74 1.36 -3.53
N LYS A 469 -32.72 2.23 -3.28
CA LYS A 469 -32.50 3.68 -3.10
C LYS A 469 -31.51 4.02 -1.98
N SER A 470 -31.56 3.33 -0.83
CA SER A 470 -30.61 3.57 0.25
C SER A 470 -29.19 3.10 -0.11
N VAL A 471 -29.06 2.08 -0.96
CA VAL A 471 -27.76 1.69 -1.53
C VAL A 471 -27.23 2.78 -2.46
N ALA A 472 -28.09 3.36 -3.30
CA ALA A 472 -27.72 4.47 -4.17
C ALA A 472 -27.22 5.69 -3.37
N GLU A 473 -27.91 6.03 -2.28
CA GLU A 473 -27.47 7.09 -1.34
C GLU A 473 -26.13 6.75 -0.68
N THR A 474 -25.95 5.51 -0.20
CA THR A 474 -24.68 5.02 0.33
C THR A 474 -23.56 5.14 -0.70
N HIS A 475 -23.78 4.76 -1.95
CA HIS A 475 -22.76 4.90 -2.99
C HIS A 475 -22.48 6.36 -3.34
N LYS A 476 -23.51 7.21 -3.38
CA LYS A 476 -23.34 8.65 -3.63
C LYS A 476 -22.47 9.31 -2.56
N GLU A 477 -22.67 8.94 -1.29
CA GLU A 477 -21.90 9.47 -0.17
C GLU A 477 -20.45 8.99 -0.20
N ASN A 478 -20.25 7.67 -0.34
CA ASN A 478 -18.92 7.07 -0.20
C ASN A 478 -18.09 7.08 -1.49
N PHE A 479 -18.75 7.08 -2.65
CA PHE A 479 -18.13 6.93 -3.96
C PHE A 479 -18.68 7.95 -4.98
N PRO A 480 -18.62 9.27 -4.70
CA PRO A 480 -19.29 10.29 -5.52
C PRO A 480 -18.79 10.37 -6.97
N PHE A 481 -17.65 9.74 -7.28
CA PHE A 481 -17.05 9.71 -8.62
C PHE A 481 -17.35 8.44 -9.41
N ILE A 482 -17.97 7.42 -8.81
CA ILE A 482 -18.37 6.19 -9.50
C ILE A 482 -19.79 6.37 -10.03
N PRO A 483 -20.04 6.27 -11.35
CA PRO A 483 -21.39 6.33 -11.88
C PRO A 483 -22.24 5.19 -11.30
N PHE A 484 -23.50 5.51 -10.97
CA PHE A 484 -24.41 4.58 -10.31
C PHE A 484 -25.71 4.42 -11.11
N VAL A 485 -26.10 3.18 -11.42
CA VAL A 485 -27.41 2.86 -12.01
C VAL A 485 -28.35 2.39 -10.90
N SER A 486 -29.30 3.27 -10.56
CA SER A 486 -30.34 2.99 -9.56
C SER A 486 -31.59 2.41 -10.21
N SER A 487 -31.52 1.17 -10.71
CA SER A 487 -32.62 0.50 -11.41
C SER A 487 -32.64 -1.01 -11.23
N ASP A 488 -33.78 -1.65 -11.50
CA ASP A 488 -33.92 -3.11 -11.51
C ASP A 488 -33.32 -3.71 -12.78
N LEU A 489 -32.26 -4.50 -12.62
CA LEU A 489 -31.54 -5.16 -13.71
C LEU A 489 -32.30 -6.35 -14.33
N ALA A 490 -33.48 -6.71 -13.82
CA ALA A 490 -34.40 -7.61 -14.52
C ALA A 490 -35.00 -6.97 -15.78
N LEU A 491 -35.07 -5.63 -15.83
CA LEU A 491 -35.67 -4.89 -16.94
C LEU A 491 -34.66 -4.64 -18.07
N GLU A 492 -35.10 -4.82 -19.33
CA GLU A 492 -34.25 -4.59 -20.51
C GLU A 492 -33.79 -3.13 -20.62
N GLU A 493 -34.66 -2.16 -20.29
CA GLU A 493 -34.28 -0.74 -20.35
C GLU A 493 -33.16 -0.42 -19.36
N SER A 494 -33.19 -1.04 -18.18
CA SER A 494 -32.13 -0.90 -17.17
C SER A 494 -30.81 -1.47 -17.64
N LYS A 495 -30.83 -2.66 -18.26
CA LYS A 495 -29.63 -3.28 -18.82
C LYS A 495 -29.07 -2.42 -19.95
N LYS A 496 -29.94 -1.86 -20.80
CA LYS A 496 -29.56 -0.96 -21.89
C LYS A 496 -28.75 0.26 -21.41
N LEU A 497 -29.06 0.84 -20.24
CA LEU A 497 -28.27 1.93 -19.64
C LEU A 497 -26.80 1.56 -19.39
N ILE A 498 -26.52 0.27 -19.17
CA ILE A 498 -25.17 -0.27 -18.97
C ILE A 498 -24.56 -0.63 -20.33
N LEU A 499 -25.31 -1.35 -21.17
CA LEU A 499 -24.87 -1.84 -22.48
C LEU A 499 -24.49 -0.69 -23.43
N ASP A 500 -25.33 0.34 -23.52
CA ASP A 500 -25.10 1.53 -24.37
C ASP A 500 -23.75 2.21 -24.08
N LYS A 501 -23.19 2.01 -22.88
CA LYS A 501 -21.91 2.57 -22.46
C LYS A 501 -20.72 1.62 -22.62
N PHE A 502 -20.93 0.31 -22.59
CA PHE A 502 -19.85 -0.65 -22.36
C PHE A 502 -19.84 -1.87 -23.29
N GLU A 503 -20.88 -2.09 -24.10
CA GLU A 503 -20.98 -3.27 -24.98
C GLU A 503 -19.81 -3.39 -25.97
N ASN A 504 -19.28 -2.26 -26.44
CA ASN A 504 -18.14 -2.21 -27.37
C ASN A 504 -16.82 -1.81 -26.70
N GLU A 505 -16.77 -1.79 -25.37
CA GLU A 505 -15.57 -1.44 -24.61
C GLU A 505 -14.83 -2.71 -24.19
N ASP A 506 -13.49 -2.68 -24.22
CA ASP A 506 -12.69 -3.75 -23.60
C ASP A 506 -12.83 -3.62 -22.09
N ILE A 507 -13.74 -4.37 -21.47
CA ILE A 507 -13.93 -4.39 -20.02
C ILE A 507 -13.09 -5.48 -19.39
N GLY A 508 -12.38 -5.13 -18.32
CA GLY A 508 -11.52 -6.10 -17.64
C GLY A 508 -12.28 -7.12 -16.81
N LEU A 509 -13.30 -6.69 -16.06
CA LEU A 509 -14.01 -7.56 -15.12
C LEU A 509 -15.46 -7.13 -14.89
N ILE A 510 -16.38 -8.07 -14.78
CA ILE A 510 -17.71 -7.85 -14.19
C ILE A 510 -17.81 -8.65 -12.90
N VAL A 511 -18.25 -8.00 -11.82
CA VAL A 511 -18.49 -8.65 -10.53
C VAL A 511 -19.93 -8.45 -10.10
N GLY A 512 -20.48 -9.40 -9.34
CA GLY A 512 -21.80 -9.20 -8.75
C GLY A 512 -22.35 -10.38 -7.97
N GLY A 513 -23.29 -10.08 -7.09
CA GLY A 513 -24.01 -11.06 -6.27
C GLY A 513 -25.51 -11.02 -6.57
N PRO A 514 -25.98 -11.54 -7.71
CA PRO A 514 -27.40 -11.50 -8.06
C PRO A 514 -28.24 -12.22 -7.00
N PRO A 515 -29.30 -11.58 -6.47
CA PRO A 515 -30.11 -12.18 -5.44
C PRO A 515 -30.83 -13.42 -5.96
N CYS A 516 -30.88 -14.45 -5.12
CA CYS A 516 -31.31 -15.80 -5.48
C CYS A 516 -32.57 -16.18 -4.69
N GLN A 517 -33.66 -15.42 -4.84
CA GLN A 517 -34.84 -15.51 -3.95
C GLN A 517 -35.57 -16.87 -4.04
N GLY A 518 -35.50 -17.56 -5.19
CA GLY A 518 -36.04 -18.91 -5.37
C GLY A 518 -35.31 -20.01 -4.57
N PHE A 519 -34.13 -19.70 -4.03
CA PHE A 519 -33.14 -20.70 -3.62
C PHE A 519 -32.68 -20.60 -2.16
N SER A 520 -33.29 -19.71 -1.37
CA SER A 520 -32.94 -19.55 0.05
C SER A 520 -33.48 -20.71 0.90
N MET A 521 -32.60 -21.35 1.68
CA MET A 521 -32.95 -22.42 2.64
C MET A 521 -34.02 -22.04 3.67
N PHE A 522 -34.26 -20.74 3.89
CA PHE A 522 -35.21 -20.21 4.88
C PHE A 522 -36.62 -19.98 4.32
N GLY A 523 -36.79 -19.95 2.99
CA GLY A 523 -38.10 -20.01 2.35
C GLY A 523 -38.62 -21.44 2.40
N LYS A 524 -39.76 -21.65 3.05
CA LYS A 524 -40.39 -22.97 3.22
C LYS A 524 -40.34 -23.84 1.96
N ARG A 525 -39.96 -25.11 2.15
CA ARG A 525 -40.25 -26.27 1.29
C ARG A 525 -41.73 -26.31 0.87
N ARG A 526 -42.15 -25.52 -0.12
CA ARG A 526 -43.54 -25.54 -0.61
C ARG A 526 -43.74 -26.08 -2.01
N PHE A 527 -42.69 -26.48 -2.72
CA PHE A 527 -42.84 -27.18 -4.00
C PHE A 527 -41.77 -28.27 -4.13
N VAL A 528 -41.96 -29.37 -3.40
CA VAL A 528 -41.32 -30.65 -3.72
C VAL A 528 -42.34 -31.44 -4.53
N ASN A 529 -42.29 -31.25 -5.85
CA ASN A 529 -42.60 -32.31 -6.83
C ASN A 529 -41.92 -31.92 -8.15
N THR A 530 -40.60 -32.04 -8.21
CA THR A 530 -39.79 -31.71 -9.40
C THR A 530 -39.81 -32.87 -10.39
N LYS A 531 -40.96 -33.10 -11.03
CA LYS A 531 -41.02 -33.62 -12.40
C LYS A 531 -41.48 -32.46 -13.28
N GLY A 532 -40.56 -31.85 -14.04
CA GLY A 532 -40.84 -30.72 -14.94
C GLY A 532 -40.46 -29.31 -14.44
N TYR A 533 -39.67 -29.16 -13.38
CA TYR A 533 -39.17 -27.84 -12.96
C TYR A 533 -38.08 -27.37 -13.93
N ASN A 534 -38.36 -26.31 -14.68
CA ASN A 534 -37.39 -25.64 -15.53
C ASN A 534 -36.89 -24.35 -14.83
N PRO A 535 -35.64 -24.30 -14.34
CA PRO A 535 -35.07 -23.11 -13.68
C PRO A 535 -35.10 -21.85 -14.56
N HIS A 536 -35.08 -21.99 -15.90
CA HIS A 536 -35.17 -20.88 -16.86
C HIS A 536 -36.55 -20.21 -16.86
N SER A 537 -37.59 -20.91 -16.44
CA SER A 537 -38.97 -20.41 -16.39
C SER A 537 -39.35 -19.78 -15.05
N ASP A 538 -38.45 -19.85 -14.05
CA ASP A 538 -38.73 -19.33 -12.71
C ASP A 538 -38.38 -17.84 -12.62
N PRO A 539 -39.36 -16.94 -12.50
CA PRO A 539 -39.12 -15.49 -12.48
C PRO A 539 -38.22 -15.06 -11.30
N ARG A 540 -38.07 -15.90 -10.27
CA ARG A 540 -37.22 -15.64 -9.10
C ARG A 540 -35.72 -15.80 -9.39
N ASN A 541 -35.37 -16.35 -10.56
CA ASN A 541 -34.00 -16.61 -11.00
C ASN A 541 -33.54 -15.61 -12.07
N ALA A 542 -34.44 -14.74 -12.53
CA ALA A 542 -34.21 -13.80 -13.62
C ALA A 542 -32.92 -12.98 -13.45
N LEU A 543 -32.58 -12.57 -12.23
CA LEU A 543 -31.40 -11.73 -11.97
C LEU A 543 -30.05 -12.46 -12.13
N VAL A 544 -30.01 -13.79 -11.99
CA VAL A 544 -28.83 -14.60 -12.34
C VAL A 544 -28.61 -14.55 -13.84
N TYR A 545 -29.68 -14.71 -14.62
CA TYR A 545 -29.63 -14.62 -16.07
C TYR A 545 -29.41 -13.19 -16.57
N SER A 546 -29.88 -12.15 -15.85
CA SER A 546 -29.51 -10.77 -16.14
C SER A 546 -28.01 -10.54 -16.00
N PHE A 547 -27.38 -11.13 -14.97
CA PHE A 547 -25.92 -11.07 -14.84
C PHE A 547 -25.23 -11.73 -16.04
N LEU A 548 -25.69 -12.93 -16.41
CA LEU A 548 -25.15 -13.67 -17.55
C LEU A 548 -25.34 -12.93 -18.87
N ASP A 549 -26.51 -12.34 -19.11
CA ASP A 549 -26.83 -11.55 -20.30
C ASP A 549 -25.91 -10.33 -20.43
N ILE A 550 -25.71 -9.60 -19.33
CA ILE A 550 -24.77 -8.46 -19.32
C ILE A 550 -23.34 -8.94 -19.59
N VAL A 551 -22.90 -10.06 -19.01
CA VAL A 551 -21.58 -10.66 -19.30
C VAL A 551 -21.48 -11.10 -20.76
N ASN A 552 -22.52 -11.70 -21.33
CA ASN A 552 -22.54 -12.16 -22.71
C ASN A 552 -22.42 -10.99 -23.71
N LYS A 553 -23.12 -9.88 -23.44
CA LYS A 553 -23.13 -8.71 -24.32
C LYS A 553 -21.86 -7.86 -24.17
N ILE A 554 -21.43 -7.57 -22.94
CA ILE A 554 -20.22 -6.75 -22.68
C ILE A 554 -18.93 -7.54 -22.92
N ARG A 555 -18.98 -8.87 -22.79
CA ARG A 555 -17.84 -9.78 -22.95
C ARG A 555 -16.60 -9.33 -22.17
N PRO A 556 -16.65 -9.12 -20.84
CA PRO A 556 -15.45 -8.75 -20.09
C PRO A 556 -14.36 -9.82 -20.16
N ARG A 557 -13.09 -9.50 -19.91
CA ARG A 557 -12.04 -10.53 -19.86
C ARG A 557 -12.29 -11.58 -18.77
N TRP A 558 -12.79 -11.12 -17.63
CA TRP A 558 -13.15 -11.93 -16.47
C TRP A 558 -14.58 -11.65 -16.02
N PHE A 559 -15.20 -12.62 -15.38
CA PHE A 559 -16.33 -12.36 -14.49
C PHE A 559 -16.10 -13.01 -13.13
N LEU A 560 -16.69 -12.43 -12.09
CA LEU A 560 -16.82 -13.05 -10.78
C LEU A 560 -18.26 -12.93 -10.30
N MET A 561 -18.92 -14.06 -10.15
CA MET A 561 -20.27 -14.13 -9.63
C MET A 561 -20.25 -14.74 -8.23
N GLU A 562 -20.89 -14.07 -7.27
CA GLU A 562 -21.05 -14.57 -5.90
C GLU A 562 -22.47 -15.02 -5.63
N ASN A 563 -22.60 -16.06 -4.79
CA ASN A 563 -23.87 -16.46 -4.24
C ASN A 563 -23.74 -17.19 -2.89
N VAL A 564 -24.90 -17.52 -2.30
CA VAL A 564 -24.97 -18.35 -1.09
C VAL A 564 -24.47 -19.76 -1.36
N SER A 565 -23.79 -20.36 -0.38
CA SER A 565 -23.23 -21.72 -0.51
C SER A 565 -24.28 -22.82 -0.74
N GLY A 566 -25.55 -22.59 -0.36
CA GLY A 566 -26.64 -23.53 -0.61
C GLY A 566 -26.94 -23.75 -2.10
N LEU A 567 -26.57 -22.80 -2.98
CA LEU A 567 -26.77 -22.92 -4.43
C LEU A 567 -26.01 -24.11 -5.03
N ALA A 568 -24.86 -24.47 -4.46
CA ALA A 568 -24.03 -25.56 -4.96
C ALA A 568 -24.70 -26.95 -4.84
N ASN A 569 -25.61 -27.12 -3.87
CA ASN A 569 -26.27 -28.39 -3.59
C ASN A 569 -27.73 -28.43 -4.08
N LEU A 570 -28.18 -27.37 -4.75
CA LEU A 570 -29.54 -27.27 -5.25
C LEU A 570 -29.74 -28.20 -6.44
N ASP A 571 -30.85 -28.93 -6.44
CA ASP A 571 -31.18 -29.94 -7.46
C ASP A 571 -30.02 -30.93 -7.73
N LYS A 572 -29.41 -31.45 -6.65
CA LYS A 572 -28.22 -32.31 -6.69
C LYS A 572 -27.02 -31.70 -7.45
N GLY A 573 -26.95 -30.38 -7.53
CA GLY A 573 -25.89 -29.63 -8.24
C GLY A 573 -26.15 -29.43 -9.73
N LEU A 574 -27.28 -29.89 -10.28
CA LEU A 574 -27.62 -29.76 -11.69
C LEU A 574 -27.73 -28.29 -12.13
N PHE A 575 -28.33 -27.43 -11.30
CA PHE A 575 -28.45 -25.99 -11.61
C PHE A 575 -27.08 -25.31 -11.73
N LEU A 576 -26.17 -25.55 -10.78
CA LEU A 576 -24.82 -24.98 -10.85
C LEU A 576 -24.07 -25.48 -12.08
N LYS A 577 -24.20 -26.77 -12.42
CA LYS A 577 -23.62 -27.32 -13.65
C LYS A 577 -24.19 -26.62 -14.90
N SER A 578 -25.51 -26.47 -14.96
CA SER A 578 -26.19 -25.76 -16.06
C SER A 578 -25.69 -24.33 -16.20
N LEU A 579 -25.57 -23.58 -15.09
CA LEU A 579 -25.10 -22.19 -15.12
C LEU A 579 -23.64 -22.09 -15.58
N ILE A 580 -22.76 -22.98 -15.13
CA ILE A 580 -21.37 -23.05 -15.58
C ILE A 580 -21.33 -23.35 -17.09
N GLU A 581 -22.18 -24.27 -17.57
CA GLU A 581 -22.28 -24.59 -18.99
C GLU A 581 -22.78 -23.41 -19.82
N GLU A 582 -23.72 -22.61 -19.32
CA GLU A 582 -24.12 -21.39 -20.02
C GLU A 582 -22.98 -20.38 -20.14
N PHE A 583 -22.18 -20.18 -19.10
CA PHE A 583 -20.98 -19.32 -19.19
C PHE A 583 -19.97 -19.85 -20.20
N LYS A 584 -19.77 -21.17 -20.28
CA LYS A 584 -18.93 -21.80 -21.30
C LYS A 584 -19.48 -21.58 -22.70
N ASN A 585 -20.78 -21.79 -22.90
CA ASN A 585 -21.45 -21.60 -24.19
C ASN A 585 -21.32 -20.18 -24.75
N ILE A 586 -21.22 -19.15 -23.89
CA ILE A 586 -20.98 -17.76 -24.32
C ILE A 586 -19.49 -17.40 -24.48
N GLY A 587 -18.58 -18.38 -24.34
CA GLY A 587 -17.15 -18.27 -24.60
C GLY A 587 -16.26 -18.10 -23.36
N TYR A 588 -16.72 -18.49 -22.17
CA TYR A 588 -15.90 -18.56 -20.95
C TYR A 588 -15.59 -20.02 -20.60
N ASP A 589 -14.89 -20.72 -21.51
CA ASP A 589 -14.53 -22.14 -21.36
C ASP A 589 -13.82 -22.43 -20.04
N ASN A 590 -12.96 -21.49 -19.61
CA ASN A 590 -12.32 -21.55 -18.31
C ASN A 590 -13.17 -20.88 -17.23
N THR A 591 -14.14 -21.64 -16.72
CA THR A 591 -14.98 -21.25 -15.59
C THR A 591 -14.91 -22.29 -14.48
N GLU A 592 -14.53 -21.84 -13.27
CA GLU A 592 -14.45 -22.66 -12.07
C GLU A 592 -15.28 -22.05 -10.93
N PHE A 593 -15.63 -22.88 -9.95
CA PHE A 593 -16.27 -22.41 -8.72
C PHE A 593 -15.65 -23.01 -7.47
N LYS A 594 -15.69 -22.26 -6.35
CA LYS A 594 -15.35 -22.76 -5.01
C LYS A 594 -16.27 -22.18 -3.95
N ILE A 595 -16.48 -22.94 -2.88
CA ILE A 595 -17.09 -22.42 -1.64
C ILE A 595 -15.97 -21.91 -0.74
N LEU A 596 -15.90 -20.60 -0.56
CA LEU A 596 -14.90 -19.94 0.27
C LEU A 596 -15.48 -19.61 1.64
N ASN A 597 -14.76 -19.94 2.71
CA ASN A 597 -15.07 -19.44 4.05
C ASN A 597 -14.24 -18.18 4.33
N ALA A 598 -14.91 -17.04 4.49
CA ALA A 598 -14.24 -15.76 4.71
C ALA A 598 -13.27 -15.77 5.91
N ALA A 599 -13.53 -16.60 6.93
CA ALA A 599 -12.65 -16.77 8.08
C ALA A 599 -11.24 -17.27 7.71
N ASP A 600 -11.12 -18.10 6.66
CA ASP A 600 -9.83 -18.62 6.18
C ASP A 600 -8.90 -17.51 5.64
N TYR A 601 -9.49 -16.35 5.33
CA TYR A 601 -8.84 -15.22 4.67
C TYR A 601 -8.72 -13.98 5.58
N GLY A 602 -9.09 -14.11 6.87
CA GLY A 602 -8.89 -13.05 7.86
C GLY A 602 -10.11 -12.16 8.09
N VAL A 603 -11.28 -12.51 7.54
CA VAL A 603 -12.54 -11.90 7.97
C VAL A 603 -12.91 -12.54 9.33
N PRO A 604 -13.22 -11.78 10.40
CA PRO A 604 -13.56 -12.32 11.72
C PRO A 604 -14.99 -12.91 11.75
N GLN A 605 -15.36 -13.63 10.70
CA GLN A 605 -16.70 -14.16 10.43
C GLN A 605 -16.60 -15.46 9.63
N LYS A 606 -17.21 -16.52 10.13
CA LYS A 606 -17.46 -17.74 9.38
C LYS A 606 -18.60 -17.49 8.39
N ARG A 607 -18.25 -17.09 7.17
CA ARG A 607 -19.17 -16.79 6.06
C ARG A 607 -18.77 -17.61 4.85
N LYS A 608 -19.52 -18.67 4.58
CA LYS A 608 -19.34 -19.51 3.38
C LYS A 608 -20.08 -18.90 2.19
N ARG A 609 -19.38 -18.66 1.08
CA ARG A 609 -19.94 -18.15 -0.18
C ARG A 609 -19.47 -18.96 -1.37
N LEU A 610 -20.40 -19.25 -2.26
CA LEU A 610 -20.09 -19.78 -3.58
C LEU A 610 -19.54 -18.63 -4.41
N VAL A 611 -18.34 -18.82 -4.94
CA VAL A 611 -17.69 -17.87 -5.85
C VAL A 611 -17.46 -18.62 -7.15
N ILE A 612 -17.96 -18.07 -8.25
CA ILE A 612 -17.75 -18.55 -9.60
C ILE A 612 -16.85 -17.52 -10.29
N ILE A 613 -15.75 -17.98 -10.88
CA ILE A 613 -14.83 -17.13 -11.65
C ILE A 613 -14.68 -17.76 -13.01
N GLY A 614 -14.94 -16.97 -14.06
CA GLY A 614 -14.67 -17.38 -15.43
C GLY A 614 -13.86 -16.34 -16.18
N ASN A 615 -13.09 -16.80 -17.17
CA ASN A 615 -12.38 -15.91 -18.08
C ASN A 615 -12.31 -16.48 -19.50
N ARG A 616 -12.24 -15.57 -20.48
CA ARG A 616 -12.08 -15.88 -21.90
C ARG A 616 -10.66 -15.70 -22.42
N THR A 617 -9.71 -15.54 -21.50
CA THR A 617 -8.32 -15.18 -21.80
C THR A 617 -7.36 -16.37 -21.79
N GLY A 618 -7.81 -17.53 -21.30
CA GLY A 618 -6.99 -18.74 -21.17
C GLY A 618 -6.14 -18.81 -19.89
N HIS A 619 -6.10 -17.75 -19.07
CA HIS A 619 -5.38 -17.77 -17.80
C HIS A 619 -6.02 -18.76 -16.82
N ILE A 620 -5.23 -19.41 -15.96
CA ILE A 620 -5.74 -20.25 -14.86
C ILE A 620 -6.60 -19.42 -13.89
N ILE A 621 -7.56 -20.06 -13.21
CA ILE A 621 -8.33 -19.39 -12.15
C ILE A 621 -7.48 -19.30 -10.87
N PRO A 622 -7.15 -18.08 -10.40
CA PRO A 622 -6.18 -17.91 -9.32
C PRO A 622 -6.85 -17.93 -7.95
N TRP A 623 -7.18 -19.11 -7.44
CA TRP A 623 -7.79 -19.23 -6.11
C TRP A 623 -6.84 -18.79 -4.98
N PRO A 624 -7.34 -18.04 -3.97
CA PRO A 624 -6.51 -17.59 -2.87
C PRO A 624 -6.20 -18.70 -1.87
N LYS A 625 -4.95 -18.71 -1.38
CA LYS A 625 -4.51 -19.64 -0.33
C LYS A 625 -5.03 -19.23 1.05
N LYS A 626 -5.55 -20.21 1.82
CA LYS A 626 -5.97 -20.01 3.21
C LYS A 626 -4.80 -19.54 4.09
N LYS A 627 -5.06 -18.55 4.94
CA LYS A 627 -4.06 -17.95 5.86
C LYS A 627 -4.39 -18.15 7.34
N TYR A 628 -5.66 -18.45 7.63
CA TYR A 628 -6.17 -18.62 8.99
C TYR A 628 -6.94 -19.94 9.08
N PHE A 629 -6.95 -20.54 10.27
CA PHE A 629 -7.48 -21.88 10.50
C PHE A 629 -8.27 -21.93 11.81
N GLU A 630 -9.30 -22.78 11.86
CA GLU A 630 -10.08 -23.00 13.07
C GLU A 630 -9.27 -23.71 14.16
N THR A 631 -8.62 -24.81 13.77
CA THR A 631 -7.70 -25.61 14.57
C THR A 631 -6.29 -25.50 13.97
N PRO A 632 -5.58 -24.39 14.20
CA PRO A 632 -4.26 -24.19 13.61
C PRO A 632 -3.23 -25.16 14.20
N LYS A 633 -2.29 -25.63 13.38
CA LYS A 633 -1.01 -26.16 13.87
C LYS A 633 -0.25 -25.08 14.63
N ASP A 634 0.78 -25.46 15.39
CA ASP A 634 1.57 -24.54 16.23
C ASP A 634 2.22 -23.39 15.44
N TRP A 635 2.48 -23.56 14.14
CA TRP A 635 2.99 -22.52 13.23
C TRP A 635 1.92 -21.82 12.37
N GLN A 636 0.63 -22.11 12.53
CA GLN A 636 -0.46 -21.52 11.75
C GLN A 636 -1.21 -20.43 12.53
N ASN A 637 -1.95 -19.57 11.82
CA ASN A 637 -2.77 -18.54 12.45
C ASN A 637 -4.15 -19.08 12.78
N LYS A 638 -4.61 -18.84 14.00
CA LYS A 638 -6.01 -19.05 14.37
C LYS A 638 -6.90 -18.00 13.69
N TYR A 639 -8.14 -18.33 13.37
CA TYR A 639 -9.14 -17.34 12.94
C TYR A 639 -9.14 -16.08 13.81
N ARG A 640 -9.28 -14.92 13.16
CA ARG A 640 -9.50 -13.64 13.83
C ARG A 640 -10.81 -13.69 14.60
N THR A 641 -10.80 -13.04 15.76
CA THR A 641 -11.89 -13.15 16.72
C THR A 641 -12.76 -11.90 16.73
N VAL A 642 -14.00 -12.02 17.22
CA VAL A 642 -14.90 -10.87 17.39
C VAL A 642 -14.29 -9.84 18.35
N GLY A 643 -13.70 -10.30 19.47
CA GLY A 643 -13.08 -9.43 20.47
C GLY A 643 -11.94 -8.60 19.89
N GLU A 644 -11.10 -9.17 19.04
CA GLU A 644 -10.00 -8.45 18.37
C GLU A 644 -10.46 -7.24 17.57
N VAL A 645 -11.71 -7.24 17.05
CA VAL A 645 -12.15 -6.23 16.09
C VAL A 645 -13.16 -5.23 16.65
N ILE A 646 -13.88 -5.53 17.74
CA ILE A 646 -14.90 -4.61 18.29
C ILE A 646 -14.64 -4.11 19.71
N THR A 647 -13.53 -4.52 20.36
CA THR A 647 -13.28 -4.13 21.77
C THR A 647 -13.19 -2.61 21.96
N ASP A 648 -12.62 -1.89 21.00
CA ASP A 648 -12.51 -0.43 21.03
C ASP A 648 -13.87 0.27 20.88
N LEU A 649 -14.83 -0.34 20.16
CA LEU A 649 -16.20 0.13 19.99
C LEU A 649 -17.11 -0.18 21.19
N ALA A 650 -16.68 -1.03 22.11
CA ALA A 650 -17.50 -1.34 23.27
C ALA A 650 -17.54 -0.21 24.31
N LYS A 651 -16.72 0.85 24.15
CA LYS A 651 -16.66 2.01 25.04
C LYS A 651 -17.73 3.04 24.67
N GLU A 652 -18.42 3.60 25.66
CA GLU A 652 -19.49 4.59 25.40
C GLU A 652 -19.00 5.83 24.66
N SER A 653 -17.78 6.29 24.96
CA SER A 653 -17.15 7.43 24.26
C SER A 653 -16.88 7.20 22.78
N SER A 654 -17.08 5.97 22.27
CA SER A 654 -16.98 5.68 20.84
C SER A 654 -18.26 5.99 20.06
N TYR A 655 -19.42 6.04 20.72
CA TYR A 655 -20.72 6.29 20.06
C TYR A 655 -20.78 7.67 19.39
N GLU A 656 -20.10 8.66 19.94
CA GLU A 656 -20.02 10.02 19.37
C GLU A 656 -18.91 10.16 18.32
N LYS A 657 -17.92 9.27 18.34
CA LYS A 657 -16.72 9.35 17.49
C LYS A 657 -16.84 8.56 16.19
N GLN A 658 -17.77 7.61 16.14
CA GLN A 658 -17.91 6.65 15.06
C GLN A 658 -19.31 6.71 14.50
N THR A 659 -19.41 6.84 13.18
CA THR A 659 -20.70 6.88 12.49
C THR A 659 -21.33 5.50 12.41
N CYS A 660 -22.65 5.46 12.22
CA CYS A 660 -23.44 4.22 12.23
C CYS A 660 -23.26 3.37 13.51
N HIS A 661 -22.73 3.95 14.59
CA HIS A 661 -22.38 3.27 15.83
C HIS A 661 -23.38 3.55 16.94
N VAL A 662 -24.66 3.40 16.64
CA VAL A 662 -25.74 3.71 17.58
C VAL A 662 -26.36 2.43 18.17
N PRO A 663 -26.25 2.19 19.49
CA PRO A 663 -26.87 1.02 20.12
C PRO A 663 -28.40 1.11 20.04
N MET A 664 -29.05 -0.04 19.90
CA MET A 664 -30.52 -0.09 19.94
C MET A 664 -30.98 0.03 21.40
N LYS A 665 -31.98 0.88 21.64
CA LYS A 665 -32.65 0.94 22.94
C LYS A 665 -33.61 -0.24 23.08
N HIS A 666 -33.16 -1.28 23.79
CA HIS A 666 -33.95 -2.48 24.05
C HIS A 666 -34.92 -2.26 25.22
N LYS A 667 -36.06 -2.97 25.22
CA LYS A 667 -36.97 -2.97 26.37
C LYS A 667 -36.29 -3.59 27.61
N PRO A 668 -36.59 -3.14 28.84
CA PRO A 668 -35.91 -3.61 30.05
C PRO A 668 -35.87 -5.14 30.22
N LEU A 669 -37.00 -5.82 30.00
CA LEU A 669 -37.14 -7.27 30.09
C LEU A 669 -36.23 -8.01 29.07
N LEU A 670 -35.97 -7.39 27.92
CA LEU A 670 -35.08 -7.94 26.89
C LEU A 670 -33.61 -7.78 27.28
N VAL A 671 -33.25 -6.64 27.86
CA VAL A 671 -31.90 -6.39 28.41
C VAL A 671 -31.61 -7.38 29.53
N GLU A 672 -32.60 -7.65 30.39
CA GLU A 672 -32.49 -8.64 31.46
C GLU A 672 -32.30 -10.05 30.90
N ARG A 673 -33.08 -10.46 29.89
CA ARG A 673 -32.87 -11.74 29.19
C ARG A 673 -31.47 -11.88 28.61
N TYR A 674 -30.92 -10.81 28.03
CA TYR A 674 -29.57 -10.87 27.47
C TYR A 674 -28.52 -11.23 28.54
N LYS A 675 -28.69 -10.82 29.81
CA LYS A 675 -27.78 -11.18 30.91
C LYS A 675 -27.67 -12.69 31.13
N HIS A 676 -28.72 -13.45 30.82
CA HIS A 676 -28.78 -14.91 30.98
C HIS A 676 -28.26 -15.69 29.76
N ILE A 677 -27.84 -15.01 28.69
CA ILE A 677 -27.26 -15.66 27.52
C ILE A 677 -25.74 -15.68 27.69
N GLU A 678 -25.16 -16.86 27.82
CA GLU A 678 -23.70 -17.05 27.87
C GLU A 678 -23.03 -16.73 26.52
N GLU A 679 -21.75 -16.34 26.54
CA GLU A 679 -20.98 -16.09 25.31
C GLU A 679 -20.98 -17.30 24.36
N GLY A 680 -21.28 -17.04 23.08
CA GLY A 680 -21.37 -18.07 22.05
C GLY A 680 -22.66 -18.89 22.04
N LYS A 681 -23.53 -18.75 23.05
CA LYS A 681 -24.79 -19.50 23.17
C LYS A 681 -25.99 -18.72 22.63
N LYS A 682 -27.07 -19.46 22.37
CA LYS A 682 -28.39 -18.89 22.08
C LYS A 682 -29.18 -18.77 23.39
N LEU A 683 -30.21 -17.93 23.41
CA LEU A 683 -31.16 -17.89 24.50
C LEU A 683 -31.74 -19.29 24.77
N ASN A 684 -31.63 -19.76 26.01
CA ASN A 684 -32.31 -20.95 26.49
C ASN A 684 -33.45 -20.51 27.40
N VAL A 685 -34.69 -20.68 26.94
CA VAL A 685 -35.89 -20.19 27.64
C VAL A 685 -36.11 -20.96 28.94
N ASP A 686 -35.83 -22.26 28.98
CA ASP A 686 -36.06 -23.12 30.14
C ASP A 686 -35.13 -22.78 31.32
N LYS A 687 -34.00 -22.12 31.04
CA LYS A 687 -33.04 -21.64 32.06
C LYS A 687 -33.34 -20.23 32.56
N LEU A 688 -34.39 -19.56 32.07
CA LEU A 688 -34.74 -18.23 32.50
C LEU A 688 -35.59 -18.27 33.80
N PRO A 689 -35.46 -17.26 34.68
CA PRO A 689 -36.44 -16.99 35.71
C PRO A 689 -37.87 -16.93 35.14
N GLU A 690 -38.87 -17.37 35.92
CA GLU A 690 -40.26 -17.53 35.47
C GLU A 690 -40.84 -16.23 34.85
N HIS A 691 -40.55 -15.06 35.44
CA HIS A 691 -41.00 -13.77 34.92
C HIS A 691 -40.40 -13.41 33.55
N LEU A 692 -39.25 -13.99 33.19
CA LEU A 692 -38.59 -13.79 31.89
C LEU A 692 -39.00 -14.83 30.84
N GLN A 693 -39.69 -15.90 31.22
CA GLN A 693 -40.17 -16.93 30.28
C GLN A 693 -41.41 -16.49 29.48
N LYS A 694 -42.14 -15.46 29.96
CA LYS A 694 -43.33 -14.90 29.30
C LYS A 694 -42.98 -13.66 28.48
N GLY A 695 -43.49 -13.56 27.25
CA GLY A 695 -43.30 -12.39 26.40
C GLY A 695 -44.21 -11.23 26.82
N TYR A 696 -43.93 -10.02 26.33
CA TYR A 696 -44.78 -8.84 26.60
C TYR A 696 -46.24 -8.96 26.11
N ARG A 697 -46.51 -9.86 25.14
CA ARG A 697 -47.83 -10.02 24.49
C ARG A 697 -48.17 -11.49 24.23
N THR A 698 -47.40 -12.42 24.80
CA THR A 698 -47.48 -13.86 24.48
C THR A 698 -47.03 -14.69 25.67
N ASP A 699 -47.74 -15.77 25.96
CA ASP A 699 -47.44 -16.64 27.11
C ASP A 699 -46.11 -17.40 27.01
N LYS A 700 -45.51 -17.45 25.82
CA LYS A 700 -44.21 -18.09 25.58
C LYS A 700 -43.29 -17.21 24.75
N VAL A 701 -42.01 -17.14 25.16
CA VAL A 701 -40.95 -16.48 24.38
C VAL A 701 -40.65 -17.30 23.12
N LYS A 702 -40.89 -16.68 21.97
CA LYS A 702 -40.56 -17.22 20.65
C LYS A 702 -39.03 -17.18 20.41
N ASN A 703 -38.36 -18.33 20.54
CA ASN A 703 -36.90 -18.49 20.38
C ASN A 703 -36.49 -18.80 18.91
N TYR A 704 -36.76 -17.90 17.97
CA TYR A 704 -36.70 -18.24 16.53
C TYR A 704 -35.55 -17.63 15.72
N SER A 705 -34.51 -17.00 16.29
CA SER A 705 -33.52 -16.34 15.42
C SER A 705 -32.07 -16.36 15.89
N HIS A 706 -31.18 -16.28 14.90
CA HIS A 706 -29.75 -16.01 15.03
C HIS A 706 -29.47 -14.66 15.74
N VAL A 707 -30.45 -13.78 15.84
CA VAL A 707 -30.38 -12.49 16.55
C VAL A 707 -30.27 -12.70 18.07
N PHE A 708 -30.87 -13.75 18.63
CA PHE A 708 -30.77 -14.10 20.06
C PHE A 708 -29.54 -14.95 20.40
N LYS A 709 -28.52 -14.94 19.54
CA LYS A 709 -27.22 -15.55 19.81
C LYS A 709 -26.27 -14.49 20.33
N ARG A 710 -25.68 -14.71 21.51
CA ARG A 710 -24.55 -13.93 22.00
C ARG A 710 -23.29 -14.39 21.29
N LEU A 711 -22.55 -13.47 20.70
CA LEU A 711 -21.27 -13.78 20.08
C LEU A 711 -20.24 -14.14 21.16
N HIS A 712 -19.18 -14.83 20.75
CA HIS A 712 -18.09 -15.21 21.65
C HIS A 712 -16.87 -14.37 21.32
N ARG A 713 -16.27 -13.70 22.31
CA ARG A 713 -15.17 -12.75 22.05
C ARG A 713 -13.93 -13.42 21.46
N ASN A 714 -13.63 -14.67 21.87
CA ASN A 714 -12.45 -15.42 21.43
C ASN A 714 -12.69 -16.33 20.20
N GLN A 715 -13.78 -16.13 19.46
CA GLN A 715 -14.08 -16.91 18.26
C GLN A 715 -14.43 -15.98 17.10
N ALA A 716 -14.27 -16.47 15.86
CA ALA A 716 -14.84 -15.81 14.70
C ALA A 716 -16.37 -15.81 14.80
N SER A 717 -16.99 -14.73 14.32
CA SER A 717 -18.44 -14.59 14.36
C SER A 717 -19.14 -15.62 13.47
N THR A 718 -20.44 -15.87 13.72
CA THR A 718 -21.30 -16.48 12.71
C THR A 718 -21.54 -15.51 11.55
N THR A 719 -22.14 -15.97 10.45
CA THR A 719 -22.54 -15.05 9.37
C THR A 719 -23.40 -13.89 9.90
N MET A 720 -23.05 -12.66 9.53
CA MET A 720 -23.84 -11.46 9.87
C MET A 720 -25.12 -11.46 9.04
N VAL A 721 -26.16 -12.08 9.59
CA VAL A 721 -27.51 -12.06 9.02
C VAL A 721 -28.31 -11.00 9.78
N PRO A 722 -28.90 -10.01 9.10
CA PRO A 722 -29.71 -9.00 9.74
C PRO A 722 -31.10 -9.57 10.03
N GLY A 723 -31.56 -9.50 11.28
CA GLY A 723 -32.96 -9.76 11.61
C GLY A 723 -33.73 -8.45 11.66
N HIS A 724 -34.44 -8.12 10.58
CA HIS A 724 -35.13 -6.85 10.34
C HIS A 724 -34.30 -5.58 10.65
N ASN A 725 -34.03 -5.25 11.91
CA ASN A 725 -33.27 -4.07 12.34
C ASN A 725 -32.12 -4.38 13.34
N ALA A 726 -31.80 -5.65 13.59
CA ALA A 726 -30.81 -6.05 14.59
C ALA A 726 -29.85 -7.15 14.10
N PHE A 727 -28.61 -7.07 14.58
CA PHE A 727 -27.58 -8.11 14.47
C PHE A 727 -27.55 -8.96 15.76
N PRO A 728 -26.76 -10.06 15.80
CA PRO A 728 -26.55 -10.85 17.02
C PRO A 728 -26.12 -10.03 18.24
N ILE A 729 -26.23 -10.62 19.43
CA ILE A 729 -25.94 -9.94 20.70
C ILE A 729 -24.42 -9.78 20.86
N HIS A 730 -24.02 -8.59 21.31
CA HIS A 730 -22.63 -8.24 21.60
C HIS A 730 -22.02 -9.24 22.61
N PRO A 731 -20.73 -9.61 22.52
CA PRO A 731 -20.20 -10.69 23.36
C PRO A 731 -20.34 -10.43 24.86
N TRP A 732 -20.06 -9.21 25.35
CA TRP A 732 -20.15 -8.91 26.80
C TRP A 732 -21.09 -7.76 27.18
N LEU A 733 -21.78 -7.16 26.21
CA LEU A 733 -22.75 -6.10 26.47
C LEU A 733 -24.16 -6.65 26.32
N ASN A 734 -25.11 -6.16 27.11
CA ASN A 734 -26.50 -6.61 27.08
C ASN A 734 -27.29 -5.83 26.02
N ARG A 735 -26.79 -5.87 24.77
CA ARG A 735 -27.40 -5.26 23.60
C ARG A 735 -27.01 -6.01 22.32
N ALA A 736 -27.85 -5.91 21.30
CA ALA A 736 -27.47 -6.25 19.92
C ALA A 736 -26.24 -5.43 19.47
N LEU A 737 -25.49 -5.97 18.50
CA LEU A 737 -24.45 -5.19 17.82
C LEU A 737 -25.05 -3.94 17.14
N THR A 738 -24.26 -2.89 17.10
CA THR A 738 -24.47 -1.72 16.23
C THR A 738 -24.16 -2.06 14.78
N VAL A 739 -24.56 -1.20 13.85
CA VAL A 739 -24.23 -1.35 12.42
C VAL A 739 -22.72 -1.29 12.23
N ARG A 740 -22.02 -0.32 12.85
CA ARG A 740 -20.56 -0.18 12.79
C ARG A 740 -19.81 -1.42 13.27
N GLU A 741 -20.20 -1.99 14.41
CA GLU A 741 -19.57 -3.22 14.93
C GLU A 741 -19.74 -4.39 13.94
N ALA A 742 -20.92 -4.57 13.37
CA ALA A 742 -21.17 -5.60 12.36
C ALA A 742 -20.43 -5.34 11.04
N ALA A 743 -20.34 -4.08 10.61
CA ALA A 743 -19.59 -3.65 9.43
C ALA A 743 -18.10 -3.97 9.58
N ARG A 744 -17.53 -3.72 10.75
CA ARG A 744 -16.13 -4.07 11.04
C ARG A 744 -15.89 -5.57 11.09
N ILE A 745 -16.85 -6.36 11.62
CA ILE A 745 -16.81 -7.83 11.53
C ILE A 745 -16.86 -8.31 10.07
N GLN A 746 -17.58 -7.60 9.20
CA GLN A 746 -17.60 -7.83 7.74
C GLN A 746 -16.36 -7.27 7.03
N THR A 747 -15.43 -6.60 7.73
CA THR A 747 -14.23 -5.92 7.20
C THR A 747 -14.49 -4.68 6.33
N PHE A 748 -15.62 -4.00 6.55
CA PHE A 748 -15.78 -2.64 6.05
C PHE A 748 -14.81 -1.68 6.75
N PRO A 749 -14.24 -0.71 6.02
CA PRO A 749 -13.57 0.44 6.61
C PRO A 749 -14.52 1.27 7.49
N ASP A 750 -13.97 1.97 8.47
CA ASP A 750 -14.77 2.74 9.43
C ASP A 750 -15.33 4.03 8.81
N GLU A 751 -14.69 4.51 7.75
CA GLU A 751 -15.06 5.72 7.02
C GLU A 751 -16.28 5.52 6.12
N ILE A 752 -16.72 4.26 5.92
CA ILE A 752 -17.88 3.97 5.08
C ILE A 752 -19.16 4.31 5.83
N GLU A 753 -19.91 5.26 5.30
CA GLU A 753 -21.23 5.64 5.79
C GLU A 753 -22.32 4.73 5.22
N PHE A 754 -23.30 4.35 6.04
CA PHE A 754 -24.45 3.57 5.58
C PHE A 754 -25.71 4.43 5.68
N MET A 755 -26.30 4.73 4.53
CA MET A 755 -27.46 5.61 4.42
C MET A 755 -28.79 4.86 4.60
N GLY A 756 -29.84 5.62 4.87
CA GLY A 756 -31.19 5.11 5.10
C GLY A 756 -31.47 4.74 6.57
N SER A 757 -32.61 4.06 6.78
CA SER A 757 -33.03 3.63 8.12
C SER A 757 -32.05 2.61 8.72
N ARG A 758 -32.05 2.43 10.04
CA ARG A 758 -31.28 1.38 10.72
C ARG A 758 -31.49 -0.01 10.09
N GLN A 759 -32.72 -0.32 9.68
CA GLN A 759 -33.03 -1.56 8.98
C GLN A 759 -32.29 -1.64 7.64
N ASN A 760 -32.33 -0.57 6.83
CA ASN A 760 -31.62 -0.52 5.55
C ASN A 760 -30.11 -0.66 5.75
N GLN A 761 -29.54 -0.01 6.77
CA GLN A 761 -28.13 -0.13 7.13
C GLN A 761 -27.75 -1.58 7.51
N CYS A 762 -28.55 -2.24 8.35
CA CYS A 762 -28.33 -3.64 8.72
C CYS A 762 -28.41 -4.58 7.49
N ILE A 763 -29.38 -4.36 6.59
CA ILE A 763 -29.52 -5.13 5.35
C ILE A 763 -28.29 -4.95 4.46
N GLN A 764 -27.85 -3.71 4.26
CA GLN A 764 -26.66 -3.36 3.49
C GLN A 764 -25.41 -4.09 3.99
N VAL A 765 -25.11 -4.02 5.29
CA VAL A 765 -23.94 -4.67 5.90
C VAL A 765 -24.05 -6.20 5.87
N GLY A 766 -25.22 -6.75 6.16
CA GLY A 766 -25.42 -8.20 6.23
C GLY A 766 -25.36 -8.91 4.88
N ASN A 767 -25.90 -8.27 3.84
CA ASN A 767 -25.93 -8.82 2.49
C ASN A 767 -24.60 -8.68 1.76
N ALA A 768 -23.83 -7.63 2.05
CA ALA A 768 -22.57 -7.37 1.38
C ALA A 768 -21.58 -8.55 1.40
N PHE A 769 -20.83 -8.67 0.32
CA PHE A 769 -19.63 -9.50 0.29
C PHE A 769 -18.50 -8.85 1.11
N PRO A 770 -17.73 -9.59 1.92
CA PRO A 770 -16.69 -9.00 2.76
C PRO A 770 -15.62 -8.27 1.92
N PRO A 771 -15.35 -6.96 2.14
CA PRO A 771 -14.38 -6.22 1.35
C PRO A 771 -12.98 -6.84 1.34
N LEU A 772 -12.51 -7.40 2.46
CA LEU A 772 -11.20 -8.04 2.53
C LEU A 772 -11.11 -9.28 1.63
N LEU A 773 -12.18 -10.08 1.54
CA LEU A 773 -12.18 -11.25 0.66
C LEU A 773 -12.25 -10.83 -0.82
N ALA A 774 -13.03 -9.79 -1.14
CA ALA A 774 -13.07 -9.21 -2.48
C ALA A 774 -11.70 -8.67 -2.91
N GLU A 775 -10.99 -7.96 -2.02
CA GLU A 775 -9.63 -7.48 -2.26
C GLU A 775 -8.68 -8.63 -2.60
N ILE A 776 -8.69 -9.69 -1.79
CA ILE A 776 -7.85 -10.87 -2.03
C ILE A 776 -8.13 -11.52 -3.38
N LEU A 777 -9.41 -11.65 -3.77
CA LEU A 777 -9.80 -12.22 -5.06
C LEU A 777 -9.35 -11.33 -6.23
N GLY A 778 -9.59 -10.02 -6.14
CA GLY A 778 -9.16 -9.06 -7.15
C GLY A 778 -7.63 -9.01 -7.33
N GLU A 779 -6.87 -9.16 -6.25
CA GLU A 779 -5.41 -9.26 -6.30
C GLU A 779 -4.96 -10.53 -7.02
N CYS A 780 -5.64 -11.65 -6.78
CA CYS A 780 -5.29 -12.92 -7.41
C CYS A 780 -5.55 -12.88 -8.91
N ILE A 781 -6.72 -12.39 -9.35
CA ILE A 781 -7.07 -12.25 -10.78
C ILE A 781 -6.04 -11.36 -11.49
N LYS A 782 -5.76 -10.19 -10.93
CA LYS A 782 -4.80 -9.25 -11.50
C LYS A 782 -3.37 -9.80 -11.52
N LYS A 783 -3.01 -10.63 -10.54
CA LYS A 783 -1.71 -11.30 -10.49
C LYS A 783 -1.60 -12.40 -11.55
N ALA A 784 -2.69 -13.11 -11.86
CA ALA A 784 -2.72 -14.07 -12.95
C ALA A 784 -2.49 -13.38 -14.30
N GLU A 785 -3.20 -12.27 -14.57
CA GLU A 785 -3.02 -11.49 -15.80
C GLU A 785 -1.59 -10.92 -15.89
N LYS A 786 -1.09 -10.28 -14.83
CA LYS A 786 0.23 -9.63 -14.85
C LYS A 786 1.38 -10.61 -15.10
N ASN A 787 1.25 -11.84 -14.62
CA ASN A 787 2.31 -12.85 -14.71
C ASN A 787 2.04 -13.90 -15.78
N ASN A 788 1.04 -13.69 -16.66
CA ASN A 788 0.70 -14.63 -17.74
C ASN A 788 0.54 -16.06 -17.24
N TRP A 789 -0.23 -16.28 -16.17
CA TRP A 789 -0.45 -17.61 -15.64
C TRP A 789 -1.37 -18.44 -16.54
N PHE A 790 -0.78 -19.13 -17.50
CA PHE A 790 -1.46 -20.08 -18.39
C PHE A 790 -1.19 -21.53 -17.96
N PRO A 791 -2.07 -22.49 -18.31
CA PRO A 791 -1.79 -23.91 -18.14
C PRO A 791 -0.40 -24.28 -18.73
N GLY A 792 0.44 -25.00 -17.96
CA GLY A 792 1.80 -25.39 -18.38
C GLY A 792 2.92 -24.40 -18.04
N GLU A 793 2.61 -23.11 -17.85
CA GLU A 793 3.59 -22.05 -17.52
C GLU A 793 3.43 -21.51 -16.09
N VAL A 794 2.93 -22.35 -15.17
CA VAL A 794 2.60 -21.93 -13.81
C VAL A 794 3.82 -22.09 -12.89
N PRO A 795 4.38 -21.00 -12.31
CA PRO A 795 5.48 -21.13 -11.38
C PRO A 795 5.07 -21.95 -10.14
N LYS A 796 6.01 -22.67 -9.50
CA LYS A 796 5.79 -23.41 -8.22
C LYS A 796 5.08 -22.58 -7.15
N SER A 797 5.25 -21.27 -7.18
CA SER A 797 4.61 -20.30 -6.29
C SER A 797 3.16 -19.93 -6.64
N ALA A 798 2.55 -20.56 -7.64
CA ALA A 798 1.15 -20.41 -8.04
C ALA A 798 0.40 -21.76 -8.05
N TRP A 799 1.09 -22.88 -7.81
CA TRP A 799 0.52 -24.24 -7.80
C TRP A 799 -0.61 -24.45 -6.77
N TYR A 800 -0.64 -23.67 -5.69
CA TYR A 800 -1.76 -23.72 -4.73
C TYR A 800 -3.09 -23.27 -5.32
N ALA A 801 -3.09 -22.50 -6.43
CA ALA A 801 -4.32 -22.17 -7.14
C ALA A 801 -4.96 -23.43 -7.77
N GLN A 802 -4.14 -24.43 -8.12
CA GLN A 802 -4.55 -25.65 -8.81
C GLN A 802 -4.90 -26.82 -7.86
N LEU A 803 -4.46 -26.81 -6.60
CA LEU A 803 -4.33 -28.04 -5.80
C LEU A 803 -5.37 -28.31 -4.70
N GLU A 804 -6.31 -27.43 -4.42
CA GLU A 804 -7.38 -27.77 -3.47
C GLU A 804 -8.61 -28.29 -4.23
N LYS A 805 -8.64 -29.60 -4.53
CA LYS A 805 -9.91 -30.32 -4.74
C LYS A 805 -10.72 -30.20 -3.44
N PRO A 806 -12.01 -29.87 -3.49
CA PRO A 806 -12.82 -29.73 -2.28
C PRO A 806 -12.86 -31.06 -1.53
N GLU A 807 -12.24 -31.12 -0.35
CA GLU A 807 -12.49 -32.18 0.63
C GLU A 807 -13.99 -32.16 0.95
N ASN A 808 -14.70 -33.21 0.54
CA ASN A 808 -16.15 -33.48 0.77
C ASN A 808 -17.16 -32.91 -0.24
N VAL A 809 -16.86 -32.96 -1.54
CA VAL A 809 -17.91 -33.14 -2.54
C VAL A 809 -17.58 -34.41 -3.32
N GLU A 810 -18.11 -35.55 -2.88
CA GLU A 810 -18.27 -36.72 -3.76
C GLU A 810 -19.25 -36.33 -4.89
N LEU A 811 -18.69 -35.72 -5.93
CA LEU A 811 -19.22 -35.86 -7.27
C LEU A 811 -18.18 -36.70 -7.97
N GLU A 812 -18.51 -37.97 -8.22
CA GLU A 812 -17.77 -38.85 -9.10
C GLU A 812 -17.51 -38.11 -10.42
N LEU A 813 -16.30 -37.60 -10.57
CA LEU A 813 -15.78 -37.05 -11.82
C LEU A 813 -14.81 -38.11 -12.35
N ASN A 814 -15.35 -39.06 -13.10
CA ASN A 814 -14.58 -39.90 -14.01
C ASN A 814 -13.96 -38.98 -15.07
N PHE A 815 -12.67 -38.68 -14.90
CA PHE A 815 -11.84 -38.17 -15.99
C PHE A 815 -11.27 -39.36 -16.74
N GLU A 816 -12.02 -39.88 -17.71
CA GLU A 816 -11.45 -40.67 -18.80
C GLU A 816 -11.43 -39.81 -20.08
N LYS A 817 -10.21 -39.64 -20.61
CA LYS A 817 -9.83 -39.32 -22.01
C LYS A 817 -10.56 -38.15 -22.71
N VAL A 818 -9.81 -37.08 -22.99
CA VAL A 818 -9.23 -36.73 -24.31
C VAL A 818 -8.25 -35.58 -24.11
#